data_AF-A0A2H9TLW6-F1
#
_entry.id   AF-A0A2H9TLW6-F1
#
_cell.length_a   1.000
_cell.length_b   1.000
_cell.length_c   1.000
_cell.angle_alpha   90.00
_cell.angle_beta   90.00
_cell.angle_gamma   90.00
#
_symmetry.space_group_name_H-M   'P 1'
#
loop_
_entity.id
_entity.type
_entity.pdbx_description
1 polymer ?
#
loop_
_entity_poly.entity_id
_entity_poly.type
_entity_poly.pdbx_seq_one_letter_code
_entity_poly.pdbx_strand_id
1 'polypeptide(L)'
;MKLYRTEKDARDQAPENNDTLKANNEALQVEIRSLKELLIEAQNGIEVARRNHSNQNHLKVKKLELECLGLEKKLADFGDKMEKQMEEINDLNGELSVKNGLIDTLKGEMSSLHKEMEMLMRQNQELDAKLRIAESERDQVRSDINPLRRLEQLAAPGSPRSSMDVMESRLIREVGHTSKQLEVLAKTHALSQSEKEQLADSTRRLTTELNLSLRGIMEILETIAIKTGVAANVNAHDVTLEVAIKELEKLCSALLNEYESLKREKDVNAAELKATVDQLVTLKSQTERARDQCRNATESLSMVEGELEVTRSALTKTRQEQALLEKRLQSYDEFELPKYREQCVTLQESVKTLEQELEERENRIVGYKNELAKMRMHCTQLEENATKTSVDSRTLHEEIVQLRTAKQDLLKMLEKQENLSVEASRRLEDAKQQLAQAERTKQAVEENMSKEVRTLHLANSELRSQLAAASSGKNTNEDRMARLQTNLRYVEQSNEELLKKLQAKDATYSALLRERELLAVEKQTLERELADGQGSIKSLEAEVARLKRADIHARRGHDGAEHLQAKIDSLSSMNIFLKSQIESKETTVRDLEDKLRHQDGAIRQAYADCELQHQKIKKREMVISRVLKRLENINAVAGLGFDEPESAMDENARF
;
A
#
# COMPACT_ATOMS: atom_id res chain seq x y z
N MET A 1 -7.54 97.86 -55.38
CA MET A 1 -6.30 97.33 -55.97
C MET A 1 -5.26 96.76 -54.99
N LYS A 2 -5.39 96.92 -53.65
CA LYS A 2 -4.48 96.25 -52.67
C LYS A 2 -4.95 94.87 -52.17
N LEU A 3 -6.21 94.48 -52.40
CA LEU A 3 -6.77 93.17 -52.01
C LEU A 3 -6.65 92.07 -53.09
N TYR A 4 -6.27 92.43 -54.32
CA TYR A 4 -6.11 91.48 -55.43
C TYR A 4 -4.66 90.97 -55.60
N ARG A 5 -3.74 91.39 -54.72
CA ARG A 5 -2.35 90.92 -54.73
C ARG A 5 -2.08 89.82 -53.69
N THR A 6 -2.84 89.76 -52.60
CA THR A 6 -2.64 88.77 -51.53
C THR A 6 -3.23 87.38 -51.83
N GLU A 7 -4.25 87.29 -52.70
CA GLU A 7 -4.85 86.01 -53.11
C GLU A 7 -4.07 85.29 -54.21
N LYS A 8 -3.23 86.02 -54.95
CA LYS A 8 -2.33 85.44 -55.97
C LYS A 8 -1.08 84.85 -55.31
N ASP A 9 -0.53 85.53 -54.31
CA ASP A 9 0.64 85.05 -53.57
C ASP A 9 0.36 83.77 -52.73
N ALA A 10 -0.89 83.54 -52.29
CA ALA A 10 -1.29 82.30 -51.61
C ALA A 10 -1.53 81.10 -52.56
N ARG A 11 -1.82 81.37 -53.84
CA ARG A 11 -2.01 80.34 -54.88
C ARG A 11 -0.68 79.89 -55.49
N ASP A 12 0.30 80.80 -55.54
CA ASP A 12 1.65 80.51 -56.05
C ASP A 12 2.55 79.81 -54.99
N GLN A 13 2.15 79.77 -53.69
CA GLN A 13 2.80 78.98 -52.62
C GLN A 13 2.17 77.59 -52.35
N ALA A 14 1.01 77.29 -52.95
CA ALA A 14 0.34 75.99 -52.80
C ALA A 14 1.06 74.78 -53.43
N PRO A 15 1.82 74.89 -54.56
CA PRO A 15 2.53 73.74 -55.11
C PRO A 15 3.75 73.32 -54.27
N GLU A 16 4.45 74.26 -53.61
CA GLU A 16 5.61 73.93 -52.74
C GLU A 16 5.22 73.15 -51.46
N ASN A 17 4.00 73.36 -50.95
CA ASN A 17 3.47 72.62 -49.80
C ASN A 17 2.99 71.20 -50.15
N ASN A 18 2.65 70.94 -51.41
CA ASN A 18 2.19 69.62 -51.86
C ASN A 18 3.37 68.67 -52.10
N ASP A 19 4.49 69.19 -52.62
CA ASP A 19 5.72 68.41 -52.82
C ASP A 19 6.38 68.05 -51.48
N THR A 20 6.34 68.93 -50.48
CA THR A 20 6.79 68.63 -49.12
C THR A 20 5.89 67.63 -48.39
N LEU A 21 4.57 67.71 -48.55
CA LEU A 21 3.64 66.70 -48.03
C LEU A 21 3.87 65.33 -48.70
N LYS A 22 4.11 65.30 -50.00
CA LYS A 22 4.39 64.07 -50.74
C LYS A 22 5.73 63.44 -50.30
N ALA A 23 6.77 64.25 -50.14
CA ALA A 23 8.07 63.80 -49.61
C ALA A 23 7.94 63.26 -48.18
N ASN A 24 7.17 63.92 -47.31
CA ASN A 24 6.90 63.44 -45.95
C ASN A 24 6.10 62.13 -45.96
N ASN A 25 5.14 61.98 -46.87
CA ASN A 25 4.35 60.76 -46.98
C ASN A 25 5.19 59.59 -47.52
N GLU A 26 6.09 59.84 -48.47
CA GLU A 26 7.07 58.86 -48.93
C GLU A 26 8.05 58.46 -47.82
N ALA A 27 8.56 59.41 -47.04
CA ALA A 27 9.41 59.15 -45.87
C ALA A 27 8.68 58.31 -44.81
N LEU A 28 7.43 58.66 -44.48
CA LEU A 28 6.59 57.88 -43.57
C LEU A 28 6.31 56.48 -44.11
N GLN A 29 6.10 56.31 -45.42
CA GLN A 29 5.91 54.98 -46.00
C GLN A 29 7.17 54.11 -45.96
N VAL A 30 8.36 54.71 -46.08
CA VAL A 30 9.64 54.02 -45.89
C VAL A 30 9.82 53.63 -44.43
N GLU A 31 9.50 54.52 -43.50
CA GLU A 31 9.57 54.25 -42.06
C GLU A 31 8.58 53.17 -41.63
N ILE A 32 7.33 53.20 -42.13
CA ILE A 32 6.34 52.15 -41.90
C ILE A 32 6.81 50.80 -42.46
N ARG A 33 7.49 50.78 -43.62
CA ARG A 33 8.07 49.55 -44.18
C ARG A 33 9.17 48.99 -43.28
N SER A 34 10.09 49.84 -42.85
CA SER A 34 11.17 49.49 -41.92
C SER A 34 10.63 48.95 -40.59
N LEU A 35 9.62 49.60 -40.01
CA LEU A 35 8.97 49.13 -38.78
C LEU A 35 8.23 47.79 -38.96
N LYS A 36 7.64 47.56 -40.13
CA LYS A 36 7.01 46.26 -40.44
C LYS A 36 8.05 45.14 -40.57
N GLU A 37 9.19 45.40 -41.20
CA GLU A 37 10.29 44.44 -41.30
C GLU A 37 10.85 44.11 -39.91
N LEU A 38 11.10 45.12 -39.08
CA LEU A 38 11.53 44.93 -37.68
C LEU A 38 10.51 44.14 -36.84
N LEU A 39 9.21 44.38 -37.04
CA LEU A 39 8.16 43.63 -36.35
C LEU A 39 8.16 42.15 -36.76
N ILE A 40 8.35 41.86 -38.05
CA ILE A 40 8.44 40.48 -38.57
C ILE A 40 9.67 39.78 -38.01
N GLU A 41 10.83 40.45 -37.98
CA GLU A 41 12.06 39.91 -37.37
C GLU A 41 11.88 39.63 -35.87
N ALA A 42 11.25 40.55 -35.13
CA ALA A 42 10.95 40.36 -33.72
C ALA A 42 9.99 39.19 -33.48
N GLN A 43 8.94 39.04 -34.30
CA GLN A 43 8.00 37.92 -34.23
C GLN A 43 8.68 36.58 -34.52
N ASN A 44 9.51 36.53 -35.57
CA ASN A 44 10.31 35.34 -35.90
C ASN A 44 11.28 34.98 -34.76
N GLY A 45 11.93 35.98 -34.15
CA GLY A 45 12.79 35.77 -32.98
C GLY A 45 12.04 35.18 -31.78
N ILE A 46 10.84 35.66 -31.49
CA ILE A 46 9.98 35.13 -30.43
C ILE A 46 9.53 33.70 -30.74
N GLU A 47 9.17 33.38 -31.98
CA GLU A 47 8.81 32.01 -32.39
C GLU A 47 9.98 31.04 -32.21
N VAL A 48 11.19 31.43 -32.63
CA VAL A 48 12.39 30.62 -32.46
C VAL A 48 12.70 30.42 -30.97
N ALA A 49 12.60 31.47 -30.15
CA ALA A 49 12.77 31.38 -28.71
C ALA A 49 11.74 30.43 -28.06
N ARG A 50 10.46 30.50 -28.48
CA ARG A 50 9.40 29.58 -28.02
C ARG A 50 9.69 28.14 -28.41
N ARG A 51 10.09 27.87 -29.66
CA ARG A 51 10.45 26.52 -30.12
C ARG A 51 11.64 25.97 -29.33
N ASN A 52 12.67 26.78 -29.10
CA ASN A 52 13.84 26.39 -28.31
C ASN A 52 13.47 26.09 -26.86
N HIS A 53 12.64 26.92 -26.23
CA HIS A 53 12.19 26.68 -24.86
C HIS A 53 11.30 25.44 -24.75
N SER A 54 10.41 25.23 -25.72
CA SER A 54 9.57 24.02 -25.81
C SER A 54 10.41 22.76 -25.96
N ASN A 55 11.42 22.77 -26.85
CA ASN A 55 12.34 21.64 -27.03
C ASN A 55 13.17 21.36 -25.77
N GLN A 56 13.63 22.41 -25.08
CA GLN A 56 14.37 22.27 -23.83
C GLN A 56 13.51 21.66 -22.72
N ASN A 57 12.24 22.09 -22.62
CA ASN A 57 11.29 21.53 -21.66
C ASN A 57 10.96 20.07 -22.01
N HIS A 58 10.77 19.73 -23.29
CA HIS A 58 10.52 18.36 -23.73
C HIS A 58 11.70 17.43 -23.37
N LEU A 59 12.95 17.89 -23.57
CA LEU A 59 14.13 17.13 -23.18
C LEU A 59 14.24 16.94 -21.65
N LYS A 60 13.89 17.95 -20.86
CA LYS A 60 13.86 17.83 -19.39
C LYS A 60 12.81 16.83 -18.92
N VAL A 61 11.60 16.89 -19.48
CA VAL A 61 10.51 15.94 -19.17
C VAL A 61 10.95 14.51 -19.50
N LYS A 62 11.50 14.29 -20.69
CA LYS A 62 11.97 12.96 -21.12
C LYS A 62 13.11 12.41 -20.24
N LYS A 63 13.99 13.29 -19.73
CA LYS A 63 15.03 12.89 -18.77
C LYS A 63 14.43 12.46 -17.44
N LEU A 64 13.45 13.21 -16.92
CA LEU A 64 12.76 12.87 -15.67
C LEU A 64 11.96 11.56 -15.80
N GLU A 65 11.29 11.34 -16.93
CA GLU A 65 10.58 10.09 -17.21
C GLU A 65 11.52 8.86 -17.16
N LEU A 66 12.72 8.98 -17.75
CA LEU A 66 13.73 7.92 -17.70
C LEU A 66 14.28 7.70 -16.28
N GLU A 67 14.45 8.75 -15.48
CA GLU A 67 14.84 8.64 -14.07
C GLU A 67 13.74 7.96 -13.24
N CYS A 68 12.47 8.32 -13.44
CA CYS A 68 11.33 7.67 -12.79
C CYS A 68 11.26 6.17 -13.12
N LEU A 69 11.37 5.79 -14.39
CA LEU A 69 11.41 4.39 -14.81
C LEU A 69 12.59 3.62 -14.16
N GLY A 70 13.74 4.28 -14.02
CA GLY A 70 14.90 3.72 -13.34
C GLY A 70 14.67 3.50 -11.84
N LEU A 71 13.95 4.41 -11.18
CA LEU A 71 13.57 4.28 -9.77
C LEU A 71 12.50 3.21 -9.56
N GLU A 72 11.47 3.16 -10.41
CA GLU A 72 10.42 2.13 -10.39
C GLU A 72 11.02 0.72 -10.50
N LYS A 73 11.98 0.53 -11.42
CA LYS A 73 12.68 -0.74 -11.55
C LYS A 73 13.46 -1.12 -10.28
N LYS A 74 14.17 -0.17 -9.68
CA LYS A 74 14.88 -0.42 -8.40
C LYS A 74 13.91 -0.78 -7.29
N LEU A 75 12.74 -0.12 -7.23
CA LEU A 75 11.70 -0.38 -6.24
C LEU A 75 11.12 -1.79 -6.39
N ALA A 76 10.89 -2.23 -7.63
CA ALA A 76 10.49 -3.60 -7.94
C ALA A 76 11.57 -4.62 -7.50
N ASP A 77 12.84 -4.40 -7.88
CA ASP A 77 13.95 -5.27 -7.48
C ASP A 77 14.12 -5.35 -5.94
N PHE A 78 13.82 -4.27 -5.22
CA PHE A 78 13.79 -4.26 -3.75
C PHE A 78 12.60 -5.02 -3.18
N GLY A 79 11.42 -4.89 -3.79
CA GLY A 79 10.22 -5.64 -3.44
C GLY A 79 10.46 -7.16 -3.52
N ASP A 80 10.99 -7.63 -4.65
CA ASP A 80 11.30 -9.04 -4.87
C ASP A 80 12.32 -9.57 -3.83
N LYS A 81 13.33 -8.76 -3.48
CA LYS A 81 14.30 -9.12 -2.42
C LYS A 81 13.65 -9.23 -1.05
N MET A 82 12.76 -8.30 -0.68
CA MET A 82 12.06 -8.37 0.60
C MET A 82 11.12 -9.57 0.68
N GLU A 83 10.40 -9.88 -0.40
CA GLU A 83 9.51 -11.04 -0.44
C GLU A 83 10.29 -12.34 -0.23
N LYS A 84 11.43 -12.50 -0.91
CA LYS A 84 12.31 -13.65 -0.72
C LYS A 84 12.87 -13.75 0.70
N GLN A 85 13.27 -12.62 1.30
CA GLN A 85 13.75 -12.59 2.69
C GLN A 85 12.64 -12.93 3.69
N MET A 86 11.40 -12.50 3.44
CA MET A 86 10.26 -12.90 4.26
C MET A 86 9.99 -14.40 4.16
N GLU A 87 10.05 -14.97 2.96
CA GLU A 87 9.89 -16.41 2.75
C GLU A 87 10.92 -17.21 3.56
N GLU A 88 12.20 -16.84 3.50
CA GLU A 88 13.26 -17.47 4.31
C GLU A 88 13.04 -17.32 5.82
N ILE A 89 12.56 -16.16 6.30
CA ILE A 89 12.23 -15.97 7.73
C ILE A 89 11.09 -16.90 8.16
N ASN A 90 10.13 -17.12 7.28
CA ASN A 90 8.96 -17.95 7.55
C ASN A 90 9.35 -19.42 7.69
N ASP A 91 10.22 -19.90 6.80
CA ASP A 91 10.73 -21.27 6.85
C ASP A 91 11.52 -21.50 8.15
N LEU A 92 12.40 -20.56 8.53
CA LEU A 92 13.15 -20.62 9.78
C LEU A 92 12.23 -20.63 11.02
N ASN A 93 11.16 -19.84 11.03
CA ASN A 93 10.18 -19.85 12.11
C ASN A 93 9.42 -21.18 12.19
N GLY A 94 9.11 -21.79 11.03
CA GLY A 94 8.52 -23.12 10.97
C GLY A 94 9.44 -24.18 11.59
N GLU A 95 10.73 -24.16 11.24
CA GLU A 95 11.73 -25.05 11.82
C GLU A 95 11.89 -24.86 13.33
N LEU A 96 11.92 -23.62 13.82
CA LEU A 96 12.00 -23.31 15.25
C LEU A 96 10.82 -23.90 16.03
N SER A 97 9.61 -23.76 15.50
CA SER A 97 8.40 -24.29 16.14
C SER A 97 8.43 -25.82 16.27
N VAL A 98 8.87 -26.51 15.22
CA VAL A 98 9.06 -27.98 15.25
C VAL A 98 10.06 -28.37 16.34
N LYS A 99 11.21 -27.70 16.40
CA LYS A 99 12.25 -27.99 17.40
C LYS A 99 11.78 -27.72 18.83
N ASN A 100 11.02 -26.66 19.07
CA ASN A 100 10.44 -26.38 20.39
C ASN A 100 9.46 -27.48 20.83
N GLY A 101 8.60 -27.94 19.93
CA GLY A 101 7.69 -29.06 20.22
C GLY A 101 8.44 -30.35 20.57
N LEU A 102 9.55 -30.64 19.87
CA LEU A 102 10.40 -31.78 20.19
C LEU A 102 11.01 -31.65 21.59
N ILE A 103 11.51 -30.47 21.95
CA ILE A 103 12.08 -30.22 23.29
C ILE A 103 11.06 -30.48 24.39
N ASP A 104 9.84 -29.99 24.25
CA ASP A 104 8.83 -30.14 25.30
C ASP A 104 8.41 -31.60 25.48
N THR A 105 8.40 -32.36 24.37
CA THR A 105 8.23 -33.81 24.41
C THR A 105 9.36 -34.49 25.17
N LEU A 106 10.62 -34.18 24.85
CA LEU A 106 11.80 -34.74 25.53
C LEU A 106 11.85 -34.38 27.03
N LYS A 107 11.42 -33.17 27.42
CA LYS A 107 11.27 -32.80 28.85
C LYS A 107 10.23 -33.65 29.56
N GLY A 108 9.09 -33.89 28.90
CA GLY A 108 8.03 -34.75 29.42
C GLY A 108 8.53 -36.17 29.67
N GLU A 109 9.23 -36.74 28.67
CA GLU A 109 9.84 -38.07 28.76
C GLU A 109 10.90 -38.14 29.87
N MET A 110 11.80 -37.16 29.97
CA MET A 110 12.78 -37.11 31.06
C MET A 110 12.12 -37.04 32.44
N SER A 111 11.05 -36.24 32.59
CA SER A 111 10.34 -36.14 33.87
C SER A 111 9.70 -37.48 34.27
N SER A 112 9.15 -38.20 33.30
CA SER A 112 8.58 -39.54 33.52
C SER A 112 9.66 -40.55 33.93
N LEU A 113 10.75 -40.62 33.16
CA LEU A 113 11.90 -41.51 33.44
C LEU A 113 12.52 -41.22 34.80
N HIS A 114 12.62 -39.94 35.19
CA HIS A 114 13.14 -39.57 36.51
C HIS A 114 12.28 -40.13 37.64
N LYS A 115 10.94 -40.06 37.52
CA LYS A 115 10.01 -40.64 38.49
C LYS A 115 10.09 -42.16 38.54
N GLU A 116 10.21 -42.82 37.39
CA GLU A 116 10.42 -44.27 37.32
C GLU A 116 11.74 -44.68 38.00
N MET A 117 12.83 -43.94 37.74
CA MET A 117 14.13 -44.18 38.37
C MET A 117 14.10 -43.99 39.89
N GLU A 118 13.41 -42.95 40.39
CA GLU A 118 13.20 -42.78 41.84
C GLU A 118 12.45 -43.96 42.47
N MET A 119 11.40 -44.45 41.80
CA MET A 119 10.63 -45.60 42.28
C MET A 119 11.51 -46.85 42.36
N LEU A 120 12.26 -47.15 41.31
CA LEU A 120 13.17 -48.30 41.28
C LEU A 120 14.28 -48.17 42.32
N MET A 121 14.82 -46.97 42.55
CA MET A 121 15.79 -46.74 43.62
C MET A 121 15.21 -47.08 45.00
N ARG A 122 13.97 -46.69 45.29
CA ARG A 122 13.28 -47.06 46.55
C ARG A 122 13.05 -48.57 46.63
N GLN A 123 12.61 -49.20 45.55
CA GLN A 123 12.41 -50.66 45.51
C GLN A 123 13.71 -51.43 45.73
N ASN A 124 14.83 -51.01 45.13
CA ASN A 124 16.13 -51.63 45.37
C ASN A 124 16.60 -51.45 46.81
N GLN A 125 16.39 -50.29 47.42
CA GLN A 125 16.70 -50.09 48.85
C GLN A 125 15.90 -51.03 49.76
N GLU A 126 14.61 -51.26 49.46
CA GLU A 126 13.79 -52.22 50.19
C GLU A 126 14.25 -53.67 49.97
N LEU A 127 14.63 -54.03 48.75
CA LEU A 127 15.16 -55.36 48.43
C LEU A 127 16.50 -55.60 49.12
N ASP A 128 17.42 -54.63 49.12
CA ASP A 128 18.69 -54.70 49.84
C ASP A 128 18.48 -54.89 51.34
N ALA A 129 17.51 -54.16 51.92
CA ALA A 129 17.15 -54.33 53.32
C ALA A 129 16.61 -55.75 53.61
N LYS A 130 15.72 -56.26 52.75
CA LYS A 130 15.20 -57.64 52.86
C LYS A 130 16.30 -58.69 52.69
N LEU A 131 17.24 -58.47 51.77
CA LEU A 131 18.36 -59.38 51.54
C LEU A 131 19.28 -59.44 52.75
N ARG A 132 19.63 -58.29 53.35
CA ARG A 132 20.43 -58.24 54.58
C ARG A 132 19.76 -58.96 55.75
N ILE A 133 18.44 -58.80 55.90
CA ILE A 133 17.67 -59.52 56.92
C ILE A 133 17.75 -61.03 56.66
N ALA A 134 17.49 -61.49 55.43
CA ALA A 134 17.55 -62.90 55.07
C ALA A 134 18.97 -63.49 55.22
N GLU A 135 20.02 -62.74 54.90
CA GLU A 135 21.41 -63.15 55.13
C GLU A 135 21.72 -63.30 56.61
N SER A 136 21.28 -62.35 57.44
CA SER A 136 21.42 -62.44 58.90
C SER A 136 20.65 -63.64 59.47
N GLU A 137 19.42 -63.90 59.00
CA GLU A 137 18.63 -65.06 59.42
C GLU A 137 19.31 -66.37 59.01
N ARG A 138 19.83 -66.46 57.78
CA ARG A 138 20.59 -67.62 57.31
C ARG A 138 21.83 -67.86 58.17
N ASP A 139 22.60 -66.81 58.47
CA ASP A 139 23.83 -66.92 59.25
C ASP A 139 23.52 -67.32 60.71
N GLN A 140 22.41 -66.83 61.27
CA GLN A 140 21.91 -67.27 62.57
C GLN A 140 21.55 -68.76 62.56
N VAL A 141 20.75 -69.22 61.59
CA VAL A 141 20.39 -70.64 61.44
C VAL A 141 21.64 -71.52 61.26
N ARG A 142 22.62 -71.05 60.49
CA ARG A 142 23.89 -71.75 60.29
C ARG A 142 24.72 -71.82 61.57
N SER A 143 24.71 -70.75 62.37
CA SER A 143 25.31 -70.71 63.70
C SER A 143 24.64 -71.71 64.63
N ASP A 144 23.30 -71.86 64.57
CA ASP A 144 22.54 -72.79 65.41
C ASP A 144 22.73 -74.27 65.01
N ILE A 145 22.98 -74.57 63.72
CA ILE A 145 23.29 -75.92 63.22
C ILE A 145 24.65 -76.43 63.71
N ASN A 146 25.67 -75.56 63.78
CA ASN A 146 27.04 -75.96 64.14
C ASN A 146 27.19 -76.61 65.54
N PRO A 147 26.57 -76.12 66.64
CA PRO A 147 26.58 -76.78 67.93
C PRO A 147 25.75 -78.07 67.95
N LEU A 148 24.66 -78.15 67.17
CA LEU A 148 23.89 -79.40 67.02
C LEU A 148 24.73 -80.50 66.37
N ARG A 149 25.49 -80.20 65.32
CA ARG A 149 26.45 -81.14 64.71
C ARG A 149 27.59 -81.55 65.65
N ARG A 150 28.02 -80.66 66.57
CA ARG A 150 29.02 -81.01 67.59
C ARG A 150 28.44 -81.91 68.69
N LEU A 151 27.18 -81.72 69.07
CA LEU A 151 26.47 -82.62 69.99
C LEU A 151 26.29 -84.02 69.39
N GLU A 152 26.06 -84.11 68.09
CA GLU A 152 26.00 -85.37 67.34
C GLU A 152 27.34 -86.12 67.29
N GLN A 153 28.47 -85.40 67.30
CA GLN A 153 29.82 -85.98 67.39
C GLN A 153 30.23 -86.42 68.81
N LEU A 154 29.54 -85.93 69.85
CA LEU A 154 29.81 -86.26 71.26
C LEU A 154 28.80 -87.25 71.87
N ALA A 155 27.76 -87.65 71.13
CA ALA A 155 26.74 -88.57 71.61
C ALA A 155 27.17 -90.04 71.46
N ALA A 156 27.31 -90.74 72.59
CA ALA A 156 27.49 -92.19 72.62
C ALA A 156 26.30 -92.92 71.95
N PRO A 157 26.51 -94.08 71.30
CA PRO A 157 25.47 -94.79 70.57
C PRO A 157 24.44 -95.40 71.55
N GLY A 158 23.34 -94.70 71.83
CA GLY A 158 22.25 -95.25 72.65
C GLY A 158 21.14 -94.33 73.18
N SER A 159 21.02 -93.04 72.82
CA SER A 159 19.99 -92.11 73.34
C SER A 159 19.32 -91.30 72.20
N PRO A 160 18.09 -90.74 72.36
CA PRO A 160 17.04 -90.82 71.35
C PRO A 160 17.35 -90.00 70.08
N ARG A 161 17.91 -90.69 69.08
CA ARG A 161 18.27 -90.15 67.75
C ARG A 161 17.09 -89.54 66.98
N SER A 162 15.85 -89.94 67.26
CA SER A 162 14.67 -89.54 66.48
C SER A 162 14.33 -88.05 66.56
N SER A 163 14.63 -87.35 67.66
CA SER A 163 14.35 -85.90 67.75
C SER A 163 15.41 -85.05 67.06
N MET A 164 16.63 -85.55 66.94
CA MET A 164 17.75 -84.82 66.35
C MET A 164 17.70 -84.93 64.82
N ASP A 165 17.42 -86.12 64.28
CA ASP A 165 17.24 -86.33 62.83
C ASP A 165 16.07 -85.50 62.27
N VAL A 166 15.00 -85.31 63.07
CA VAL A 166 13.85 -84.47 62.69
C VAL A 166 14.21 -82.99 62.70
N MET A 167 15.00 -82.52 63.68
CA MET A 167 15.49 -81.14 63.70
C MET A 167 16.50 -80.89 62.57
N GLU A 168 17.41 -81.83 62.29
CA GLU A 168 18.35 -81.73 61.19
C GLU A 168 17.63 -81.71 59.84
N SER A 169 16.65 -82.59 59.64
CA SER A 169 15.82 -82.62 58.42
C SER A 169 14.94 -81.37 58.27
N ARG A 170 14.58 -80.69 59.36
CA ARG A 170 13.85 -79.43 59.34
C ARG A 170 14.78 -78.27 58.99
N LEU A 171 15.95 -78.21 59.63
CA LEU A 171 16.98 -77.21 59.37
C LEU A 171 17.54 -77.29 57.95
N ILE A 172 17.78 -78.50 57.42
CA ILE A 172 18.20 -78.69 56.02
C ILE A 172 17.11 -78.20 55.06
N ARG A 173 15.82 -78.42 55.38
CA ARG A 173 14.71 -77.89 54.58
C ARG A 173 14.59 -76.38 54.67
N GLU A 174 14.77 -75.78 55.84
CA GLU A 174 14.75 -74.33 56.03
C GLU A 174 15.94 -73.65 55.36
N VAL A 175 17.15 -74.24 55.43
CA VAL A 175 18.33 -73.78 54.68
C VAL A 175 18.11 -73.92 53.17
N GLY A 176 17.48 -75.01 52.72
CA GLY A 176 17.11 -75.18 51.31
C GLY A 176 16.04 -74.20 50.84
N HIS A 177 15.11 -73.81 51.70
CA HIS A 177 14.07 -72.84 51.38
C HIS A 177 14.63 -71.41 51.32
N THR A 178 15.41 -71.02 52.33
CA THR A 178 16.08 -69.71 52.41
C THR A 178 17.09 -69.54 51.26
N SER A 179 17.86 -70.58 50.92
CA SER A 179 18.79 -70.53 49.78
C SER A 179 18.07 -70.30 48.44
N LYS A 180 16.90 -70.94 48.24
CA LYS A 180 16.08 -70.71 47.04
C LYS A 180 15.46 -69.31 47.01
N GLN A 181 15.05 -68.79 48.16
CA GLN A 181 14.56 -67.41 48.26
C GLN A 181 15.67 -66.40 47.96
N LEU A 182 16.89 -66.65 48.45
CA LEU A 182 18.08 -65.85 48.15
C LEU A 182 18.43 -65.87 46.67
N GLU A 183 18.33 -67.03 46.01
CA GLU A 183 18.55 -67.14 44.56
C GLU A 183 17.50 -66.37 43.74
N VAL A 184 16.22 -66.43 44.14
CA VAL A 184 15.15 -65.66 43.50
C VAL A 184 15.37 -64.16 43.71
N LEU A 185 15.69 -63.74 44.93
CA LEU A 185 15.98 -62.34 45.26
C LEU A 185 17.19 -61.80 44.49
N ALA A 186 18.26 -62.60 44.36
CA ALA A 186 19.44 -62.24 43.58
C ALA A 186 19.12 -62.07 42.08
N LYS A 187 18.28 -62.93 41.50
CA LYS A 187 17.83 -62.79 40.11
C LYS A 187 16.95 -61.56 39.90
N THR A 188 16.04 -61.26 40.83
CA THR A 188 15.22 -60.03 40.77
C THR A 188 16.04 -58.77 40.95
N HIS A 189 17.07 -58.79 41.81
CA HIS A 189 17.99 -57.66 41.98
C HIS A 189 18.82 -57.42 40.70
N ALA A 190 19.29 -58.48 40.03
CA ALA A 190 20.03 -58.35 38.77
C ALA A 190 19.17 -57.77 37.63
N LEU A 191 17.88 -58.15 37.54
CA LEU A 191 16.93 -57.57 36.60
C LEU A 191 16.66 -56.09 36.89
N SER A 192 16.39 -55.74 38.15
CA SER A 192 16.20 -54.35 38.60
C SER A 192 17.43 -53.47 38.33
N GLN A 193 18.63 -54.02 38.54
CA GLN A 193 19.90 -53.34 38.23
C GLN A 193 20.03 -53.08 36.72
N SER A 194 19.69 -54.05 35.88
CA SER A 194 19.71 -53.90 34.42
C SER A 194 18.70 -52.85 33.94
N GLU A 195 17.50 -52.80 34.53
CA GLU A 195 16.48 -51.79 34.22
C GLU A 195 16.95 -50.39 34.63
N LYS A 196 17.59 -50.26 35.80
CA LYS A 196 18.20 -49.01 36.25
C LYS A 196 19.31 -48.52 35.29
N GLU A 197 20.15 -49.42 34.80
CA GLU A 197 21.21 -49.08 33.83
C GLU A 197 20.61 -48.58 32.51
N GLN A 198 19.54 -49.24 32.01
CA GLN A 198 18.84 -48.82 30.79
C GLN A 198 18.18 -47.45 30.94
N LEU A 199 17.55 -47.18 32.09
CA LEU A 199 16.97 -45.86 32.40
C LEU A 199 18.03 -44.77 32.50
N ALA A 200 19.19 -45.08 33.10
CA ALA A 200 20.31 -44.15 33.17
C ALA A 200 20.83 -43.80 31.76
N ASP A 201 20.95 -44.78 30.87
CA ASP A 201 21.36 -44.54 29.49
C ASP A 201 20.31 -43.79 28.67
N SER A 202 19.01 -44.06 28.88
CA SER A 202 17.92 -43.29 28.26
C SER A 202 17.95 -41.82 28.73
N THR A 203 18.16 -41.60 30.03
CA THR A 203 18.27 -40.25 30.60
C THR A 203 19.47 -39.49 30.02
N ARG A 204 20.62 -40.15 29.84
CA ARG A 204 21.79 -39.55 29.19
C ARG A 204 21.51 -39.16 27.73
N ARG A 205 20.83 -40.01 26.96
CA ARG A 205 20.47 -39.70 25.57
C ARG A 205 19.54 -38.49 25.48
N LEU A 206 18.46 -38.48 26.27
CA LEU A 206 17.52 -37.36 26.30
C LEU A 206 18.19 -36.06 26.77
N THR A 207 19.10 -36.13 27.74
CA THR A 207 19.89 -34.96 28.17
C THR A 207 20.75 -34.42 27.01
N THR A 208 21.32 -35.30 26.21
CA THR A 208 22.14 -34.93 25.06
C THR A 208 21.29 -34.29 23.96
N GLU A 209 20.11 -34.84 23.67
CA GLU A 209 19.16 -34.28 22.69
C GLU A 209 18.58 -32.93 23.14
N LEU A 210 18.29 -32.77 24.43
CA LEU A 210 17.83 -31.49 24.99
C LEU A 210 18.91 -30.40 24.81
N ASN A 211 20.18 -30.74 25.07
CA ASN A 211 21.30 -29.82 24.90
C ASN A 211 21.53 -29.41 23.43
N LEU A 212 21.38 -30.36 22.49
CA LEU A 212 21.44 -30.05 21.05
C LEU A 212 20.30 -29.13 20.61
N SER A 213 19.10 -29.35 21.14
CA SER A 213 17.94 -28.54 20.80
C SER A 213 18.01 -27.14 21.41
N LEU A 214 18.50 -27.01 22.65
CA LEU A 214 18.82 -25.72 23.28
C LEU A 214 19.82 -24.92 22.43
N ARG A 215 20.89 -25.56 21.94
CA ARG A 215 21.86 -24.90 21.05
C ARG A 215 21.19 -24.39 19.76
N GLY A 216 20.29 -25.18 19.16
CA GLY A 216 19.52 -24.75 17.99
C GLY A 216 18.62 -23.54 18.25
N ILE A 217 17.99 -23.45 19.43
CA ILE A 217 17.20 -22.25 19.80
C ILE A 217 18.10 -21.01 19.92
N MET A 218 19.28 -21.16 20.50
CA MET A 218 20.22 -20.04 20.67
C MET A 218 20.71 -19.50 19.32
N GLU A 219 21.02 -20.36 18.35
CA GLU A 219 21.41 -19.94 16.99
C GLU A 219 20.30 -19.16 16.28
N ILE A 220 19.03 -19.52 16.52
CA ILE A 220 17.90 -18.82 15.91
C ILE A 220 17.63 -17.49 16.62
N LEU A 221 17.76 -17.43 17.95
CA LEU A 221 17.69 -16.17 18.70
C LEU A 221 18.79 -15.19 18.27
N GLU A 222 20.01 -15.67 18.05
CA GLU A 222 21.12 -14.87 17.52
C GLU A 222 20.80 -14.34 16.11
N THR A 223 20.19 -15.17 15.26
CA THR A 223 19.76 -14.77 13.91
C THR A 223 18.65 -13.70 13.94
N ILE A 224 17.65 -13.83 14.82
CA ILE A 224 16.58 -12.83 15.00
C ILE A 224 17.14 -11.51 15.51
N ALA A 225 18.08 -11.56 16.45
CA ALA A 225 18.76 -10.38 16.99
C ALA A 225 19.55 -9.62 15.91
N ILE A 226 20.30 -10.35 15.07
CA ILE A 226 21.03 -9.77 13.94
C ILE A 226 20.06 -9.13 12.93
N LYS A 227 18.94 -9.78 12.61
CA LYS A 227 17.98 -9.29 11.61
C LYS A 227 17.11 -8.12 12.09
N THR A 228 16.81 -8.05 13.39
CA THR A 228 15.98 -6.97 13.98
C THR A 228 16.81 -5.78 14.48
N GLY A 229 18.14 -5.91 14.55
CA GLY A 229 19.03 -4.87 15.06
C GLY A 229 18.96 -4.68 16.58
N VAL A 230 18.17 -5.51 17.28
CA VAL A 230 18.06 -5.50 18.73
C VAL A 230 19.19 -6.35 19.28
N ALA A 231 20.12 -5.73 20.01
CA ALA A 231 21.25 -6.41 20.62
C ALA A 231 20.78 -7.46 21.64
N ALA A 232 20.69 -8.72 21.22
CA ALA A 232 20.45 -9.83 22.13
C ALA A 232 21.77 -10.22 22.78
N ASN A 233 21.92 -9.89 24.06
CA ASN A 233 23.11 -10.21 24.84
C ASN A 233 22.98 -11.65 25.37
N VAL A 234 22.93 -12.64 24.46
CA VAL A 234 22.71 -14.04 24.83
C VAL A 234 24.05 -14.78 24.73
N ASN A 235 24.82 -14.75 25.82
CA ASN A 235 26.06 -15.55 25.90
C ASN A 235 25.71 -17.04 25.89
N ALA A 236 26.26 -17.75 24.89
CA ALA A 236 25.85 -19.08 24.44
C ALA A 236 26.12 -20.28 25.39
N HIS A 237 26.47 -20.06 26.66
CA HIS A 237 27.05 -21.13 27.49
C HIS A 237 26.35 -21.47 28.81
N ASP A 238 25.32 -20.74 29.26
CA ASP A 238 24.62 -21.11 30.50
C ASP A 238 23.20 -20.50 30.63
N VAL A 239 22.39 -20.59 29.57
CA VAL A 239 21.05 -19.97 29.53
C VAL A 239 19.98 -21.02 29.79
N THR A 240 19.32 -20.94 30.95
CA THR A 240 18.15 -21.78 31.26
C THR A 240 16.96 -21.37 30.41
N LEU A 241 16.03 -22.31 30.14
CA LEU A 241 14.79 -22.07 29.37
C LEU A 241 14.02 -20.82 29.86
N GLU A 242 14.08 -20.57 31.16
CA GLU A 242 13.41 -19.43 31.81
C GLU A 242 13.98 -18.08 31.35
N VAL A 243 15.28 -18.00 31.04
CA VAL A 243 15.93 -16.78 30.53
C VAL A 243 15.55 -16.55 29.07
N ALA A 244 15.46 -17.61 28.26
CA ALA A 244 15.02 -17.50 26.87
C ALA A 244 13.55 -17.03 26.76
N ILE A 245 12.66 -17.53 27.61
CA ILE A 245 11.26 -17.09 27.69
C ILE A 245 11.18 -15.61 28.09
N LYS A 246 11.94 -15.19 29.11
CA LYS A 246 11.96 -13.78 29.55
C LYS A 246 12.41 -12.82 28.46
N GLU A 247 13.39 -13.21 27.63
CA GLU A 247 13.79 -12.35 26.51
C GLU A 247 12.79 -12.33 25.35
N LEU A 248 12.06 -13.43 25.13
CA LEU A 248 10.92 -13.47 24.22
C LEU A 248 9.78 -12.54 24.67
N GLU A 249 9.42 -12.58 25.96
CA GLU A 249 8.41 -11.69 26.55
C GLU A 249 8.81 -10.21 26.41
N LYS A 250 10.10 -9.91 26.58
CA LYS A 250 10.64 -8.57 26.44
C LYS A 250 10.58 -8.08 24.99
N LEU A 251 10.92 -8.94 24.02
CA LEU A 251 10.79 -8.64 22.58
C LEU A 251 9.32 -8.40 22.18
N CYS A 252 8.40 -9.25 22.64
CA CYS A 252 6.97 -9.07 22.39
C CYS A 252 6.44 -7.76 23.00
N SER A 253 6.89 -7.42 24.22
CA SER A 253 6.52 -6.17 24.88
C SER A 253 7.05 -4.95 24.14
N ALA A 254 8.27 -5.02 23.60
CA ALA A 254 8.86 -3.95 22.80
C ALA A 254 8.07 -3.71 21.50
N LEU A 255 7.73 -4.78 20.77
CA LEU A 255 6.88 -4.72 19.58
C LEU A 255 5.50 -4.11 19.85
N LEU A 256 4.89 -4.47 20.99
CA LEU A 256 3.59 -3.93 21.38
C LEU A 256 3.65 -2.42 21.64
N ASN A 257 4.70 -1.96 22.32
CA ASN A 257 4.94 -0.53 22.57
C ASN A 257 5.19 0.25 21.27
N GLU A 258 5.91 -0.34 20.32
CA GLU A 258 6.16 0.26 19.00
C GLU A 258 4.86 0.39 18.21
N TYR A 259 4.01 -0.64 18.21
CA TYR A 259 2.68 -0.58 17.60
C TYR A 259 1.79 0.51 18.22
N GLU A 260 1.78 0.64 19.56
CA GLU A 260 1.05 1.71 20.22
C GLU A 260 1.58 3.11 19.86
N SER A 261 2.90 3.25 19.75
CA SER A 261 3.54 4.51 19.33
C SER A 261 3.12 4.90 17.92
N LEU A 262 3.23 3.98 16.96
CA LEU A 262 2.80 4.18 15.57
C LEU A 262 1.30 4.50 15.48
N LYS A 263 0.48 3.89 16.33
CA LYS A 263 -0.94 4.20 16.41
C LYS A 263 -1.19 5.65 16.86
N ARG A 264 -0.49 6.11 17.91
CA ARG A 264 -0.59 7.51 18.40
C ARG A 264 -0.14 8.49 17.33
N GLU A 265 0.98 8.22 16.66
CA GLU A 265 1.52 9.04 15.58
C GLU A 265 0.54 9.17 14.41
N LYS A 266 -0.06 8.05 13.98
CA LYS A 266 -1.10 8.06 12.95
C LYS A 266 -2.30 8.94 13.34
N ASP A 267 -2.75 8.86 14.59
CA ASP A 267 -3.90 9.63 15.06
C ASP A 267 -3.59 11.14 15.12
N VAL A 268 -2.36 11.51 15.49
CA VAL A 268 -1.86 12.89 15.44
C VAL A 268 -1.80 13.39 13.99
N ASN A 269 -1.14 12.65 13.09
CA ASN A 269 -1.01 13.05 11.68
C ASN A 269 -2.37 13.15 11.00
N ALA A 270 -3.33 12.27 11.34
CA ALA A 270 -4.70 12.36 10.83
C ALA A 270 -5.43 13.62 11.30
N ALA A 271 -5.22 14.06 12.54
CA ALA A 271 -5.77 15.29 13.06
C ALA A 271 -5.13 16.53 12.39
N GLU A 272 -3.82 16.51 12.19
CA GLU A 272 -3.08 17.56 11.48
C GLU A 272 -3.47 17.65 9.99
N LEU A 273 -3.64 16.51 9.31
CA LEU A 273 -4.15 16.47 7.95
C LEU A 273 -5.56 17.07 7.86
N LYS A 274 -6.43 16.75 8.83
CA LYS A 274 -7.77 17.34 8.86
C LYS A 274 -7.71 18.86 9.04
N ALA A 275 -6.88 19.35 9.96
CA ALA A 275 -6.72 20.78 10.21
C ALA A 275 -6.16 21.53 8.98
N THR A 276 -5.18 20.95 8.28
CA THR A 276 -4.61 21.53 7.05
C THR A 276 -5.61 21.54 5.88
N VAL A 277 -6.43 20.49 5.74
CA VAL A 277 -7.54 20.46 4.77
C VAL A 277 -8.59 21.54 5.08
N ASP A 278 -8.97 21.71 6.34
CA ASP A 278 -9.92 22.76 6.76
C ASP A 278 -9.35 24.18 6.48
N GLN A 279 -8.05 24.38 6.70
CA GLN A 279 -7.35 25.62 6.34
C GLN A 279 -7.35 25.86 4.81
N LEU A 280 -7.10 24.82 4.00
CA LEU A 280 -7.17 24.91 2.54
C LEU A 280 -8.54 25.33 2.04
N VAL A 281 -9.61 24.74 2.60
CA VAL A 281 -10.99 25.11 2.26
C VAL A 281 -11.23 26.59 2.58
N THR A 282 -10.76 27.05 3.73
CA THR A 282 -10.87 28.45 4.15
C THR A 282 -10.12 29.38 3.20
N LEU A 283 -8.85 29.09 2.90
CA LEU A 283 -8.02 29.86 1.97
C LEU A 283 -8.61 29.89 0.55
N LYS A 284 -9.15 28.77 0.07
CA LYS A 284 -9.82 28.70 -1.23
C LYS A 284 -11.02 29.65 -1.29
N SER A 285 -11.87 29.64 -0.26
CA SER A 285 -13.03 30.54 -0.18
C SER A 285 -12.64 32.02 -0.09
N GLN A 286 -11.49 32.34 0.54
CA GLN A 286 -10.95 33.69 0.61
C GLN A 286 -10.39 34.12 -0.75
N THR A 287 -9.70 33.22 -1.45
CA THR A 287 -9.15 33.46 -2.79
C THR A 287 -10.26 33.72 -3.80
N GLU A 288 -11.35 32.94 -3.76
CA GLU A 288 -12.53 33.16 -4.61
C GLU A 288 -13.17 34.53 -4.34
N ARG A 289 -13.40 34.88 -3.07
CA ARG A 289 -13.89 36.22 -2.70
C ARG A 289 -12.98 37.35 -3.18
N ALA A 290 -11.68 37.19 -3.07
CA ALA A 290 -10.72 38.20 -3.52
C ALA A 290 -10.68 38.33 -5.06
N ARG A 291 -10.85 37.21 -5.79
CA ARG A 291 -11.00 37.23 -7.26
C ARG A 291 -12.29 37.93 -7.69
N ASP A 292 -13.41 37.68 -7.01
CA ASP A 292 -14.67 38.37 -7.29
C ASP A 292 -14.56 39.87 -7.05
N GLN A 293 -13.88 40.28 -5.96
CA GLN A 293 -13.58 41.70 -5.70
C GLN A 293 -12.71 42.31 -6.81
N CYS A 294 -11.65 41.61 -7.26
CA CYS A 294 -10.83 42.05 -8.38
C CYS A 294 -11.65 42.20 -9.68
N ARG A 295 -12.56 41.27 -9.94
CA ARG A 295 -13.44 41.31 -11.12
C ARG A 295 -14.35 42.53 -11.08
N ASN A 296 -15.05 42.74 -9.97
CA ASN A 296 -15.95 43.89 -9.80
C ASN A 296 -15.20 45.23 -9.90
N ALA A 297 -13.99 45.31 -9.34
CA ALA A 297 -13.15 46.49 -9.45
C ALA A 297 -12.62 46.72 -10.88
N THR A 298 -12.35 45.64 -11.64
CA THR A 298 -11.97 45.72 -13.06
C THR A 298 -13.14 46.22 -13.91
N GLU A 299 -14.36 45.74 -13.64
CA GLU A 299 -15.59 46.20 -14.32
C GLU A 299 -15.88 47.67 -14.01
N SER A 300 -15.70 48.09 -12.75
CA SER A 300 -15.84 49.49 -12.33
C SER A 300 -14.81 50.40 -13.02
N LEU A 301 -13.55 49.95 -13.12
CA LEU A 301 -12.50 50.68 -13.84
C LEU A 301 -12.83 50.83 -15.32
N SER A 302 -13.30 49.76 -15.98
CA SER A 302 -13.69 49.79 -17.39
C SER A 302 -14.83 50.77 -17.66
N MET A 303 -15.79 50.87 -16.75
CA MET A 303 -16.90 51.83 -16.86
C MET A 303 -16.39 53.27 -16.79
N VAL A 304 -15.53 53.60 -15.82
CA VAL A 304 -14.98 54.96 -15.67
C VAL A 304 -14.03 55.32 -16.82
N GLU A 305 -13.27 54.35 -17.34
CA GLU A 305 -12.46 54.55 -18.56
C GLU A 305 -13.36 54.87 -19.78
N GLY A 306 -14.50 54.20 -19.91
CA GLY A 306 -15.51 54.52 -20.93
C GLY A 306 -16.11 55.92 -20.77
N GLU A 307 -16.49 56.32 -19.54
CA GLU A 307 -16.96 57.68 -19.25
C GLU A 307 -15.90 58.73 -19.58
N LEU A 308 -14.63 58.49 -19.22
CA LEU A 308 -13.53 59.38 -19.54
C LEU A 308 -13.41 59.59 -21.06
N GLU A 309 -13.52 58.52 -21.85
CA GLU A 309 -13.41 58.59 -23.31
C GLU A 309 -14.57 59.40 -23.94
N VAL A 310 -15.79 59.23 -23.42
CA VAL A 310 -16.94 60.08 -23.79
C VAL A 310 -16.66 61.54 -23.46
N THR A 311 -16.10 61.83 -22.28
CA THR A 311 -15.77 63.20 -21.86
C THR A 311 -14.68 63.82 -22.75
N ARG A 312 -13.65 63.05 -23.13
CA ARG A 312 -12.60 63.46 -24.08
C ARG A 312 -13.18 63.77 -25.45
N SER A 313 -14.10 62.94 -25.94
CA SER A 313 -14.78 63.17 -27.21
C SER A 313 -15.65 64.43 -27.17
N ALA A 314 -16.35 64.68 -26.06
CA ALA A 314 -17.12 65.91 -25.89
C ALA A 314 -16.20 67.15 -25.86
N LEU A 315 -15.13 67.12 -25.06
CA LEU A 315 -14.16 68.21 -24.95
C LEU A 315 -13.51 68.55 -26.29
N THR A 316 -13.09 67.54 -27.07
CA THR A 316 -12.51 67.74 -28.40
C THR A 316 -13.50 68.39 -29.36
N LYS A 317 -14.77 67.97 -29.35
CA LYS A 317 -15.82 68.59 -30.15
C LYS A 317 -16.08 70.04 -29.75
N THR A 318 -16.21 70.33 -28.45
CA THR A 318 -16.44 71.70 -27.95
C THR A 318 -15.25 72.62 -28.28
N ARG A 319 -14.01 72.14 -28.17
CA ARG A 319 -12.81 72.88 -28.59
C ARG A 319 -12.79 73.17 -30.09
N GLN A 320 -13.22 72.22 -30.93
CA GLN A 320 -13.34 72.45 -32.37
C GLN A 320 -14.40 73.50 -32.70
N GLU A 321 -15.56 73.44 -32.03
CA GLU A 321 -16.64 74.44 -32.17
C GLU A 321 -16.17 75.82 -31.71
N GLN A 322 -15.45 75.91 -30.58
CA GLN A 322 -14.84 77.15 -30.11
C GLN A 322 -13.85 77.72 -31.13
N ALA A 323 -12.92 76.90 -31.65
CA ALA A 323 -11.94 77.34 -32.65
C ALA A 323 -12.59 77.82 -33.95
N LEU A 324 -13.67 77.16 -34.39
CA LEU A 324 -14.49 77.59 -35.52
C LEU A 324 -15.17 78.94 -35.26
N LEU A 325 -15.71 79.14 -34.05
CA LEU A 325 -16.37 80.39 -33.66
C LEU A 325 -15.36 81.54 -33.56
N GLU A 326 -14.18 81.30 -32.99
CA GLU A 326 -13.08 82.27 -32.91
C GLU A 326 -12.57 82.68 -34.31
N LYS A 327 -12.41 81.70 -35.22
CA LYS A 327 -12.03 81.97 -36.60
C LYS A 327 -13.12 82.78 -37.34
N ARG A 328 -14.39 82.52 -37.05
CA ARG A 328 -15.53 83.28 -37.58
C ARG A 328 -15.59 84.71 -37.06
N LEU A 329 -15.35 84.91 -35.76
CA LEU A 329 -15.31 86.24 -35.10
C LEU A 329 -14.30 87.19 -35.75
N GLN A 330 -13.24 86.69 -36.38
CA GLN A 330 -12.27 87.49 -37.12
C GLN A 330 -12.80 88.06 -38.45
N SER A 331 -13.95 87.56 -38.95
CA SER A 331 -14.50 87.86 -40.27
C SER A 331 -15.83 88.62 -40.28
N TYR A 332 -16.41 88.92 -39.11
CA TYR A 332 -17.74 89.54 -38.99
C TYR A 332 -17.71 91.06 -38.77
N ASP A 333 -18.74 91.74 -39.28
CA ASP A 333 -19.00 93.17 -39.06
C ASP A 333 -19.39 93.49 -37.60
N GLU A 334 -19.12 94.72 -37.14
CA GLU A 334 -19.29 95.21 -35.75
C GLU A 334 -20.68 94.95 -35.13
N PHE A 335 -21.72 94.74 -35.95
CA PHE A 335 -23.11 94.64 -35.50
C PHE A 335 -23.50 93.25 -34.96
N GLU A 336 -22.86 92.16 -35.41
CA GLU A 336 -23.17 90.79 -34.93
C GLU A 336 -22.21 90.29 -33.82
N LEU A 337 -21.12 91.02 -33.59
CA LEU A 337 -20.05 90.71 -32.65
C LEU A 337 -20.51 90.39 -31.21
N PRO A 338 -21.50 91.09 -30.61
CA PRO A 338 -21.91 90.83 -29.23
C PRO A 338 -22.46 89.41 -29.02
N LYS A 339 -23.29 88.93 -29.96
CA LYS A 339 -23.93 87.61 -29.89
C LYS A 339 -22.91 86.47 -30.00
N TYR A 340 -21.94 86.62 -30.90
CA TYR A 340 -20.87 85.61 -31.05
C TYR A 340 -19.88 85.66 -29.88
N ARG A 341 -19.66 86.82 -29.25
CA ARG A 341 -18.87 86.91 -28.01
C ARG A 341 -19.53 86.14 -26.87
N GLU A 342 -20.84 86.26 -26.68
CA GLU A 342 -21.59 85.51 -25.67
C GLU A 342 -21.54 83.99 -25.91
N GLN A 343 -21.62 83.57 -27.18
CA GLN A 343 -21.42 82.16 -27.58
C GLN A 343 -19.99 81.67 -27.33
N CYS A 344 -18.98 82.52 -27.52
CA CYS A 344 -17.59 82.19 -27.20
C CYS A 344 -17.41 82.00 -25.68
N VAL A 345 -17.97 82.89 -24.86
CA VAL A 345 -17.88 82.77 -23.39
C VAL A 345 -18.54 81.48 -22.90
N THR A 346 -19.74 81.16 -23.41
CA THR A 346 -20.44 79.92 -23.02
C THR A 346 -19.69 78.65 -23.46
N LEU A 347 -19.09 78.63 -24.65
CA LEU A 347 -18.22 77.53 -25.08
C LEU A 347 -16.95 77.43 -24.22
N GLN A 348 -16.35 78.56 -23.85
CA GLN A 348 -15.16 78.60 -23.02
C GLN A 348 -15.43 78.11 -21.58
N GLU A 349 -16.59 78.45 -21.01
CA GLU A 349 -17.07 77.90 -19.75
C GLU A 349 -17.32 76.39 -19.86
N SER A 350 -17.96 75.93 -20.94
CA SER A 350 -18.18 74.49 -21.18
C SER A 350 -16.88 73.70 -21.31
N VAL A 351 -15.88 74.24 -22.02
CA VAL A 351 -14.53 73.64 -22.11
C VAL A 351 -13.90 73.51 -20.72
N LYS A 352 -13.98 74.57 -19.91
CA LYS A 352 -13.43 74.55 -18.54
C LYS A 352 -14.12 73.52 -17.64
N THR A 353 -15.45 73.38 -17.72
CA THR A 353 -16.20 72.36 -16.99
C THR A 353 -15.79 70.95 -17.43
N LEU A 354 -15.69 70.71 -18.74
CA LEU A 354 -15.27 69.41 -19.28
C LEU A 354 -13.82 69.06 -18.94
N GLU A 355 -12.91 70.03 -18.89
CA GLU A 355 -11.53 69.85 -18.44
C GLU A 355 -11.46 69.44 -16.96
N GLN A 356 -12.23 70.09 -16.09
CA GLN A 356 -12.30 69.75 -14.68
C GLN A 356 -12.89 68.34 -14.47
N GLU A 357 -13.97 68.02 -15.19
CA GLU A 357 -14.56 66.68 -15.18
C GLU A 357 -13.59 65.61 -15.70
N LEU A 358 -12.77 65.93 -16.70
CA LEU A 358 -11.74 65.04 -17.22
C LEU A 358 -10.69 64.75 -16.14
N GLU A 359 -10.17 65.78 -15.48
CA GLU A 359 -9.17 65.65 -14.43
C GLU A 359 -9.72 64.84 -13.24
N GLU A 360 -10.96 65.07 -12.82
CA GLU A 360 -11.61 64.28 -11.77
C GLU A 360 -11.72 62.79 -12.14
N ARG A 361 -12.10 62.48 -13.39
CA ARG A 361 -12.20 61.10 -13.88
C ARG A 361 -10.83 60.43 -14.02
N GLU A 362 -9.80 61.15 -14.48
CA GLU A 362 -8.42 60.65 -14.54
C GLU A 362 -7.89 60.32 -13.14
N ASN A 363 -8.14 61.18 -12.16
CA ASN A 363 -7.77 60.93 -10.76
C ASN A 363 -8.49 59.71 -10.18
N ARG A 364 -9.78 59.52 -10.49
CA ARG A 364 -10.54 58.30 -10.10
C ARG A 364 -9.95 57.04 -10.72
N ILE A 365 -9.58 57.06 -12.00
CA ILE A 365 -8.95 55.93 -12.70
C ILE A 365 -7.62 55.55 -12.03
N VAL A 366 -6.79 56.54 -11.66
CA VAL A 366 -5.54 56.28 -10.93
C VAL A 366 -5.84 55.65 -9.57
N GLY A 367 -6.85 56.15 -8.85
CA GLY A 367 -7.32 55.56 -7.59
C GLY A 367 -7.72 54.09 -7.73
N TYR A 368 -8.60 53.78 -8.69
CA TYR A 368 -9.04 52.41 -8.97
C TYR A 368 -7.89 51.51 -9.41
N LYS A 369 -6.96 51.98 -10.25
CA LYS A 369 -5.77 51.20 -10.65
C LYS A 369 -4.90 50.83 -9.45
N ASN A 370 -4.71 51.76 -8.51
CA ASN A 370 -3.96 51.51 -7.29
C ASN A 370 -4.65 50.51 -6.35
N GLU A 371 -5.98 50.62 -6.18
CA GLU A 371 -6.75 49.62 -5.41
C GLU A 371 -6.73 48.25 -6.06
N LEU A 372 -6.90 48.19 -7.38
CA LEU A 372 -6.84 46.95 -8.16
C LEU A 372 -5.47 46.27 -8.00
N ALA A 373 -4.37 47.03 -8.03
CA ALA A 373 -3.04 46.51 -7.81
C ALA A 373 -2.88 45.90 -6.41
N LYS A 374 -3.39 46.57 -5.36
CA LYS A 374 -3.40 46.05 -3.98
C LYS A 374 -4.22 44.76 -3.87
N MET A 375 -5.41 44.71 -4.46
CA MET A 375 -6.25 43.51 -4.44
C MET A 375 -5.61 42.34 -5.20
N ARG A 376 -4.99 42.60 -6.35
CA ARG A 376 -4.25 41.57 -7.11
C ARG A 376 -3.09 41.02 -6.30
N MET A 377 -2.33 41.88 -5.62
CA MET A 377 -1.24 41.45 -4.73
C MET A 377 -1.75 40.58 -3.58
N HIS A 378 -2.90 40.94 -2.99
CA HIS A 378 -3.53 40.13 -1.95
C HIS A 378 -4.02 38.77 -2.49
N CYS A 379 -4.61 38.73 -3.69
CA CYS A 379 -4.97 37.47 -4.36
C CYS A 379 -3.76 36.56 -4.56
N THR A 380 -2.65 37.10 -5.08
CA THR A 380 -1.42 36.32 -5.28
C THR A 380 -0.86 35.76 -3.97
N GLN A 381 -0.89 36.53 -2.87
CA GLN A 381 -0.47 36.04 -1.55
C GLN A 381 -1.36 34.92 -1.03
N LEU A 382 -2.68 35.01 -1.22
CA LEU A 382 -3.62 33.95 -0.83
C LEU A 382 -3.40 32.68 -1.68
N GLU A 383 -3.13 32.83 -2.97
CA GLU A 383 -2.80 31.71 -3.86
C GLU A 383 -1.48 31.03 -3.46
N GLU A 384 -0.43 31.80 -3.17
CA GLU A 384 0.83 31.27 -2.66
C GLU A 384 0.63 30.49 -1.34
N ASN A 385 -0.12 31.06 -0.38
CA ASN A 385 -0.43 30.38 0.87
C ASN A 385 -1.22 29.09 0.64
N ALA A 386 -2.23 29.11 -0.24
CA ALA A 386 -3.01 27.93 -0.60
C ALA A 386 -2.13 26.85 -1.25
N THR A 387 -1.20 27.22 -2.14
CA THR A 387 -0.26 26.25 -2.74
C THR A 387 0.65 25.64 -1.69
N LYS A 388 1.17 26.43 -0.74
CA LYS A 388 2.02 25.94 0.34
C LYS A 388 1.26 24.95 1.24
N THR A 389 0.07 25.32 1.72
CA THR A 389 -0.76 24.42 2.53
C THR A 389 -1.18 23.17 1.76
N SER A 390 -1.38 23.26 0.44
CA SER A 390 -1.66 22.09 -0.41
C SER A 390 -0.47 21.14 -0.51
N VAL A 391 0.76 21.64 -0.52
CA VAL A 391 1.97 20.80 -0.50
C VAL A 391 2.09 20.12 0.86
N ASP A 392 1.96 20.88 1.96
CA ASP A 392 2.03 20.33 3.32
C ASP A 392 0.98 19.23 3.56
N SER A 393 -0.25 19.43 3.06
CA SER A 393 -1.32 18.43 3.12
C SER A 393 -1.02 17.16 2.32
N ARG A 394 -0.34 17.26 1.15
CA ARG A 394 0.09 16.08 0.38
C ARG A 394 1.16 15.29 1.11
N THR A 395 2.16 15.96 1.69
CA THR A 395 3.21 15.31 2.47
C THR A 395 2.63 14.54 3.66
N LEU A 396 1.74 15.18 4.45
CA LEU A 396 1.03 14.51 5.55
C LEU A 396 0.19 13.33 5.07
N HIS A 397 -0.45 13.44 3.90
CA HIS A 397 -1.20 12.33 3.31
C HIS A 397 -0.30 11.15 2.95
N GLU A 398 0.85 11.40 2.34
CA GLU A 398 1.86 10.38 2.01
C GLU A 398 2.38 9.67 3.26
N GLU A 399 2.68 10.41 4.34
CA GLU A 399 3.06 9.84 5.64
C GLU A 399 1.97 8.95 6.23
N ILE A 400 0.69 9.37 6.20
CA ILE A 400 -0.44 8.55 6.66
C ILE A 400 -0.59 7.28 5.82
N VAL A 401 -0.36 7.35 4.50
CA VAL A 401 -0.37 6.18 3.63
C VAL A 401 0.74 5.21 4.02
N GLN A 402 1.96 5.70 4.22
CA GLN A 402 3.10 4.90 4.67
C GLN A 402 2.82 4.20 6.02
N LEU A 403 2.28 4.92 7.00
CA LEU A 403 1.88 4.36 8.29
C LEU A 403 0.77 3.31 8.17
N ARG A 404 -0.17 3.46 7.22
CA ARG A 404 -1.21 2.45 6.95
C ARG A 404 -0.62 1.17 6.36
N THR A 405 0.31 1.27 5.42
CA THR A 405 1.04 0.11 4.89
C THR A 405 1.82 -0.60 5.99
N ALA A 406 2.60 0.13 6.79
CA ALA A 406 3.33 -0.44 7.92
C ALA A 406 2.41 -1.17 8.91
N LYS A 407 1.23 -0.59 9.21
CA LYS A 407 0.20 -1.27 10.02
C LYS A 407 -0.31 -2.56 9.39
N GLN A 408 -0.59 -2.57 8.08
CA GLN A 408 -1.05 -3.78 7.39
C GLN A 408 0.00 -4.89 7.43
N ASP A 409 1.27 -4.54 7.28
CA ASP A 409 2.36 -5.51 7.34
C ASP A 409 2.52 -6.07 8.75
N LEU A 410 2.43 -5.23 9.79
CA LEU A 410 2.39 -5.69 11.19
C LEU A 410 1.21 -6.63 11.46
N LEU A 411 0.02 -6.34 10.93
CA LEU A 411 -1.15 -7.21 11.08
C LEU A 411 -0.97 -8.56 10.38
N LYS A 412 -0.38 -8.59 9.17
CA LYS A 412 -0.05 -9.84 8.48
C LYS A 412 0.95 -10.67 9.26
N MET A 413 1.96 -10.03 9.85
CA MET A 413 2.93 -10.71 10.71
C MET A 413 2.24 -11.30 11.96
N LEU A 414 1.31 -10.57 12.56
CA LEU A 414 0.55 -11.03 13.72
C LEU A 414 -0.38 -12.21 13.37
N GLU A 415 -1.13 -12.12 12.27
CA GLU A 415 -1.99 -13.21 11.78
C GLU A 415 -1.16 -14.47 11.47
N LYS A 416 0.02 -14.29 10.87
CA LYS A 416 0.95 -15.39 10.65
C LYS A 416 1.42 -16.02 11.97
N GLN A 417 1.75 -15.21 12.97
CA GLN A 417 2.15 -15.68 14.29
C GLN A 417 1.02 -16.42 15.01
N GLU A 418 -0.23 -15.96 14.88
CA GLU A 418 -1.41 -16.62 15.42
C GLU A 418 -1.65 -17.99 14.76
N ASN A 419 -1.57 -18.06 13.44
CA ASN A 419 -1.68 -19.33 12.70
C ASN A 419 -0.59 -20.34 13.11
N LEU A 420 0.64 -19.88 13.29
CA LEU A 420 1.74 -20.72 13.79
C LEU A 420 1.49 -21.22 15.22
N SER A 421 0.92 -20.38 16.08
CA SER A 421 0.54 -20.76 17.45
C SER A 421 -0.57 -21.83 17.48
N VAL A 422 -1.58 -21.67 16.62
CA VAL A 422 -2.67 -22.65 16.45
C VAL A 422 -2.11 -23.98 15.94
N GLU A 423 -1.22 -23.95 14.95
CA GLU A 423 -0.60 -25.16 14.42
C GLU A 423 0.31 -25.85 15.45
N ALA A 424 1.10 -25.10 16.22
CA ALA A 424 1.90 -25.63 17.31
C ALA A 424 1.02 -26.29 18.39
N SER A 425 -0.10 -25.66 18.74
CA SER A 425 -1.08 -26.21 19.69
C SER A 425 -1.70 -27.51 19.18
N ARG A 426 -2.01 -27.58 17.89
CA ARG A 426 -2.53 -28.81 17.25
C ARG A 426 -1.50 -29.94 17.29
N ARG A 427 -0.24 -29.66 16.92
CA ARG A 427 0.84 -30.66 16.96
C ARG A 427 1.11 -31.17 18.39
N LEU A 428 1.02 -30.30 19.39
CA LEU A 428 1.13 -30.69 20.80
C LEU A 428 0.01 -31.64 21.21
N GLU A 429 -1.22 -31.40 20.74
CA GLU A 429 -2.36 -32.28 21.03
C GLU A 429 -2.22 -33.65 20.34
N ASP A 430 -1.77 -33.66 19.08
CA ASP A 430 -1.47 -34.89 18.35
C ASP A 430 -0.38 -35.71 19.07
N ALA A 431 0.68 -35.06 19.56
CA ALA A 431 1.74 -35.71 20.33
C ALA A 431 1.23 -36.30 21.66
N LYS A 432 0.34 -35.59 22.38
CA LYS A 432 -0.31 -36.11 23.59
C LYS A 432 -1.16 -37.34 23.30
N GLN A 433 -1.89 -37.35 22.18
CA GLN A 433 -2.69 -38.51 21.77
C GLN A 433 -1.80 -39.72 21.43
N GLN A 434 -0.67 -39.50 20.74
CA GLN A 434 0.31 -40.55 20.46
C GLN A 434 0.93 -41.11 21.74
N LEU A 435 1.28 -40.26 22.70
CA LEU A 435 1.81 -40.70 23.99
C LEU A 435 0.77 -41.54 24.76
N ALA A 436 -0.48 -41.08 24.82
CA ALA A 436 -1.56 -41.83 25.46
C ALA A 436 -1.81 -43.19 24.78
N GLN A 437 -1.65 -43.27 23.46
CA GLN A 437 -1.72 -44.54 22.72
C GLN A 437 -0.52 -45.45 23.07
N ALA A 438 0.69 -44.90 23.13
CA ALA A 438 1.89 -45.63 23.51
C ALA A 438 1.77 -46.20 24.94
N GLU A 439 1.27 -45.42 25.90
CA GLU A 439 1.02 -45.88 27.27
C GLU A 439 0.02 -47.04 27.34
N ARG A 440 -1.07 -46.99 26.54
CA ARG A 440 -2.02 -48.11 26.43
C ARG A 440 -1.37 -49.36 25.87
N THR A 441 -0.51 -49.21 24.85
CA THR A 441 0.21 -50.36 24.29
C THR A 441 1.21 -50.95 25.28
N LYS A 442 1.92 -50.11 26.05
CA LYS A 442 2.81 -50.55 27.14
C LYS A 442 2.04 -51.37 28.18
N GLN A 443 0.91 -50.84 28.68
CA GLN A 443 0.06 -51.56 29.64
C GLN A 443 -0.43 -52.91 29.10
N ALA A 444 -0.86 -52.96 27.83
CA ALA A 444 -1.30 -54.22 27.22
C ALA A 444 -0.16 -55.26 27.12
N VAL A 445 1.08 -54.82 26.84
CA VAL A 445 2.25 -55.69 26.82
C VAL A 445 2.60 -56.19 28.22
N GLU A 446 2.61 -55.31 29.22
CA GLU A 446 2.88 -55.66 30.63
C GLU A 446 1.85 -56.65 31.18
N GLU A 447 0.56 -56.48 30.86
CA GLU A 447 -0.48 -57.44 31.23
C GLU A 447 -0.28 -58.81 30.58
N ASN A 448 0.12 -58.84 29.30
CA ASN A 448 0.39 -60.08 28.59
C ASN A 448 1.62 -60.81 29.16
N MET A 449 2.71 -60.09 29.44
CA MET A 449 3.88 -60.66 30.12
C MET A 449 3.52 -61.18 31.51
N SER A 450 2.71 -60.45 32.27
CA SER A 450 2.25 -60.88 33.60
C SER A 450 1.39 -62.15 33.56
N LYS A 451 0.59 -62.35 32.50
CA LYS A 451 -0.15 -63.60 32.27
C LYS A 451 0.81 -64.75 31.95
N GLU A 452 1.80 -64.51 31.09
CA GLU A 452 2.78 -65.51 30.68
C GLU A 452 3.66 -65.98 31.85
N VAL A 453 4.14 -65.05 32.68
CA VAL A 453 4.88 -65.35 33.91
C VAL A 453 4.06 -66.20 34.88
N ARG A 454 2.77 -65.91 35.05
CA ARG A 454 1.86 -66.71 35.88
C ARG A 454 1.70 -68.14 35.34
N THR A 455 1.52 -68.30 34.03
CA THR A 455 1.44 -69.63 33.42
C THR A 455 2.73 -70.44 33.59
N LEU A 456 3.90 -69.79 33.47
CA LEU A 456 5.19 -70.44 33.69
C LEU A 456 5.39 -70.86 35.16
N HIS A 457 4.93 -70.05 36.11
CA HIS A 457 5.00 -70.39 37.54
C HIS A 457 4.13 -71.62 37.88
N LEU A 458 2.93 -71.72 37.31
CA LEU A 458 2.06 -72.89 37.48
C LEU A 458 2.71 -74.15 36.88
N ALA A 459 3.26 -74.07 35.68
CA ALA A 459 3.97 -75.20 35.08
C ALA A 459 5.17 -75.65 35.93
N ASN A 460 5.92 -74.70 36.49
CA ASN A 460 7.06 -75.02 37.36
C ASN A 460 6.64 -75.65 38.71
N SER A 461 5.52 -75.24 39.30
CA SER A 461 5.02 -75.83 40.54
C SER A 461 4.56 -77.28 40.32
N GLU A 462 3.94 -77.53 39.18
CA GLU A 462 3.48 -78.86 38.76
C GLU A 462 4.66 -79.81 38.51
N LEU A 463 5.68 -79.37 37.77
CA LEU A 463 6.92 -80.15 37.56
C LEU A 463 7.62 -80.49 38.89
N ARG A 464 7.64 -79.56 39.85
CA ARG A 464 8.21 -79.81 41.19
C ARG A 464 7.41 -80.85 41.97
N SER A 465 6.08 -80.82 41.88
CA SER A 465 5.21 -81.83 42.50
C SER A 465 5.46 -83.22 41.91
N GLN A 466 5.59 -83.30 40.58
CA GLN A 466 5.93 -84.55 39.88
C GLN A 466 7.31 -85.08 40.27
N LEU A 467 8.32 -84.21 40.41
CA LEU A 467 9.66 -84.61 40.84
C LEU A 467 9.67 -85.15 42.28
N ALA A 468 8.94 -84.50 43.19
CA ALA A 468 8.79 -84.95 44.57
C ALA A 468 8.14 -86.34 44.67
N ALA A 469 7.10 -86.60 43.85
CA ALA A 469 6.45 -87.91 43.76
C ALA A 469 7.32 -89.00 43.09
N ALA A 470 8.31 -88.63 42.29
CA ALA A 470 9.32 -89.55 41.76
C ALA A 470 10.38 -89.93 42.81
N SER A 471 10.57 -89.09 43.83
CA SER A 471 11.68 -89.20 44.79
C SER A 471 11.34 -90.08 46.02
N SER A 472 10.07 -90.46 46.21
CA SER A 472 9.59 -91.20 47.39
C SER A 472 9.72 -92.73 47.33
N GLY A 473 10.42 -93.27 46.33
CA GLY A 473 11.14 -94.54 46.46
C GLY A 473 10.35 -95.79 46.88
N LYS A 474 9.17 -96.06 46.29
CA LYS A 474 8.58 -97.42 46.21
C LYS A 474 7.81 -97.54 44.90
N ASN A 475 8.49 -97.95 43.84
CA ASN A 475 7.84 -98.28 42.58
C ASN A 475 8.27 -99.68 42.18
N THR A 476 7.33 -100.62 42.23
CA THR A 476 7.48 -101.91 41.57
C THR A 476 7.62 -101.69 40.06
N ASN A 477 8.09 -102.69 39.30
CA ASN A 477 8.18 -102.56 37.84
C ASN A 477 6.81 -102.30 37.19
N GLU A 478 5.71 -102.69 37.83
CA GLU A 478 4.34 -102.32 37.44
C GLU A 478 4.06 -100.83 37.66
N ASP A 479 4.48 -100.24 38.78
CA ASP A 479 4.35 -98.80 39.01
C ASP A 479 5.23 -97.98 38.04
N ARG A 480 6.42 -98.49 37.68
CA ARG A 480 7.25 -97.89 36.63
C ARG A 480 6.60 -97.99 35.26
N MET A 481 5.98 -99.12 34.92
CA MET A 481 5.23 -99.29 33.67
C MET A 481 3.98 -98.41 33.62
N ALA A 482 3.22 -98.33 34.71
CA ALA A 482 2.05 -97.45 34.83
C ALA A 482 2.48 -95.98 34.75
N ARG A 483 3.57 -95.58 35.41
CA ARG A 483 4.15 -94.23 35.27
C ARG A 483 4.69 -93.96 33.87
N LEU A 484 5.33 -94.92 33.21
CA LEU A 484 5.77 -94.76 31.82
C LEU A 484 4.60 -94.65 30.87
N GLN A 485 3.52 -95.42 31.05
CA GLN A 485 2.28 -95.27 30.28
C GLN A 485 1.57 -93.96 30.57
N THR A 486 1.62 -93.48 31.82
CA THR A 486 1.04 -92.19 32.21
C THR A 486 1.85 -91.03 31.66
N ASN A 487 3.18 -91.13 31.69
CA ASN A 487 4.09 -90.17 31.06
C ASN A 487 3.98 -90.22 29.54
N LEU A 488 3.78 -91.39 28.94
CA LEU A 488 3.54 -91.51 27.50
C LEU A 488 2.22 -90.83 27.13
N ARG A 489 1.13 -91.09 27.87
CA ARG A 489 -0.14 -90.36 27.69
C ARG A 489 -0.01 -88.86 27.94
N TYR A 490 0.78 -88.44 28.94
CA TYR A 490 1.03 -87.03 29.20
C TYR A 490 1.84 -86.38 28.08
N VAL A 491 2.83 -87.08 27.53
CA VAL A 491 3.59 -86.63 26.35
C VAL A 491 2.70 -86.61 25.11
N GLU A 492 1.80 -87.57 24.93
CA GLU A 492 0.81 -87.59 23.84
C GLU A 492 -0.18 -86.42 23.98
N GLN A 493 -0.69 -86.16 25.18
CA GLN A 493 -1.56 -85.02 25.49
C GLN A 493 -0.83 -83.68 25.33
N SER A 494 0.41 -83.59 25.82
CA SER A 494 1.27 -82.41 25.65
C SER A 494 1.59 -82.19 24.16
N ASN A 495 1.84 -83.25 23.39
CA ASN A 495 2.01 -83.16 21.95
C ASN A 495 0.72 -82.73 21.26
N GLU A 496 -0.45 -83.22 21.68
CA GLU A 496 -1.74 -82.80 21.13
C GLU A 496 -2.03 -81.33 21.47
N GLU A 497 -1.69 -80.87 22.67
CA GLU A 497 -1.78 -79.46 23.08
C GLU A 497 -0.79 -78.58 22.31
N LEU A 498 0.44 -79.05 22.09
CA LEU A 498 1.41 -78.37 21.24
C LEU A 498 0.93 -78.31 19.79
N LEU A 499 0.29 -79.36 19.29
CA LEU A 499 -0.32 -79.37 17.95
C LEU A 499 -1.48 -78.38 17.86
N LYS A 500 -2.35 -78.31 18.89
CA LYS A 500 -3.42 -77.32 18.98
C LYS A 500 -2.87 -75.90 19.07
N LYS A 501 -1.81 -75.67 19.84
CA LYS A 501 -1.12 -74.37 19.92
C LYS A 501 -0.48 -74.02 18.58
N LEU A 502 0.14 -74.97 17.89
CA LEU A 502 0.71 -74.78 16.56
C LEU A 502 -0.39 -74.43 15.55
N GLN A 503 -1.50 -75.16 15.54
CA GLN A 503 -2.66 -74.86 14.70
C GLN A 503 -3.28 -73.49 15.02
N ALA A 504 -3.37 -73.11 16.30
CA ALA A 504 -3.83 -71.78 16.69
C ALA A 504 -2.84 -70.70 16.23
N LYS A 505 -1.54 -70.95 16.30
CA LYS A 505 -0.50 -70.04 15.80
C LYS A 505 -0.56 -69.93 14.27
N ASP A 506 -0.73 -71.03 13.55
CA ASP A 506 -0.92 -71.04 12.09
C ASP A 506 -2.19 -70.31 11.68
N ALA A 507 -3.28 -70.44 12.45
CA ALA A 507 -4.51 -69.68 12.24
C ALA A 507 -4.30 -68.18 12.47
N THR A 508 -3.60 -67.79 13.54
CA THR A 508 -3.24 -66.37 13.78
C THR A 508 -2.30 -65.83 12.72
N TYR A 509 -1.32 -66.61 12.27
CA TYR A 509 -0.40 -66.22 11.21
C TYR A 509 -1.14 -66.03 9.88
N SER A 510 -2.07 -66.93 9.56
CA SER A 510 -2.95 -66.81 8.39
C SER A 510 -3.87 -65.59 8.48
N ALA A 511 -4.38 -65.25 9.67
CA ALA A 511 -5.18 -64.05 9.87
C ALA A 511 -4.35 -62.77 9.68
N LEU A 512 -3.15 -62.71 10.25
CA LEU A 512 -2.21 -61.60 10.09
C LEU A 512 -1.74 -61.44 8.64
N LEU A 513 -1.56 -62.54 7.91
CA LEU A 513 -1.27 -62.48 6.47
C LEU A 513 -2.42 -61.85 5.68
N ARG A 514 -3.67 -62.23 5.96
CA ARG A 514 -4.85 -61.60 5.32
C ARG A 514 -4.98 -60.13 5.69
N GLU A 515 -4.74 -59.77 6.95
CA GLU A 515 -4.76 -58.39 7.40
C GLU A 515 -3.67 -57.56 6.70
N ARG A 516 -2.45 -58.11 6.56
CA ARG A 516 -1.38 -57.49 5.79
C ARG A 516 -1.76 -57.30 4.32
N GLU A 517 -2.43 -58.28 3.71
CA GLU A 517 -2.92 -58.18 2.32
C GLU A 517 -3.98 -57.09 2.19
N LEU A 518 -4.91 -57.00 3.14
CA LEU A 518 -5.92 -55.92 3.17
C LEU A 518 -5.29 -54.54 3.33
N LEU A 519 -4.34 -54.39 4.27
CA LEU A 519 -3.60 -53.14 4.47
C LEU A 519 -2.75 -52.77 3.25
N ALA A 520 -2.22 -53.75 2.51
CA ALA A 520 -1.52 -53.49 1.26
C ALA A 520 -2.46 -52.96 0.16
N VAL A 521 -3.68 -53.48 0.08
CA VAL A 521 -4.72 -52.97 -0.84
C VAL A 521 -5.20 -51.58 -0.43
N GLU A 522 -5.38 -51.33 0.86
CA GLU A 522 -5.77 -50.01 1.39
C GLU A 522 -4.68 -48.98 1.11
N LYS A 523 -3.42 -49.31 1.39
CA LYS A 523 -2.26 -48.48 1.03
C LYS A 523 -2.25 -48.15 -0.46
N GLN A 524 -2.45 -49.15 -1.32
CA GLN A 524 -2.50 -48.92 -2.77
C GLN A 524 -3.67 -48.01 -3.19
N THR A 525 -4.80 -48.07 -2.48
CA THR A 525 -5.96 -47.22 -2.72
C THR A 525 -5.67 -45.77 -2.32
N LEU A 526 -5.09 -45.57 -1.13
CA LEU A 526 -4.66 -44.25 -0.67
C LEU A 526 -3.57 -43.64 -1.57
N GLU A 527 -2.65 -44.44 -2.09
CA GLU A 527 -1.65 -43.98 -3.08
C GLU A 527 -2.31 -43.50 -4.39
N ARG A 528 -3.39 -44.16 -4.84
CA ARG A 528 -4.16 -43.70 -6.01
C ARG A 528 -4.93 -42.41 -5.69
N GLU A 529 -5.60 -42.33 -4.54
CA GLU A 529 -6.30 -41.11 -4.11
C GLU A 529 -5.35 -39.92 -3.96
N LEU A 530 -4.13 -40.15 -3.44
CA LEU A 530 -3.09 -39.14 -3.37
C LEU A 530 -2.64 -38.70 -4.76
N ALA A 531 -2.45 -39.63 -5.70
CA ALA A 531 -2.11 -39.30 -7.08
C ALA A 531 -3.21 -38.50 -7.79
N ASP A 532 -4.48 -38.87 -7.58
CA ASP A 532 -5.65 -38.15 -8.11
C ASP A 532 -5.80 -36.75 -7.49
N GLY A 533 -5.54 -36.64 -6.18
CA GLY A 533 -5.47 -35.37 -5.47
C GLY A 533 -4.35 -34.46 -5.99
N GLN A 534 -3.15 -35.02 -6.21
CA GLN A 534 -2.05 -34.29 -6.85
C GLN A 534 -2.37 -33.86 -8.28
N GLY A 535 -3.09 -34.68 -9.05
CA GLY A 535 -3.59 -34.32 -10.37
C GLY A 535 -4.59 -33.15 -10.32
N SER A 536 -5.50 -33.17 -9.34
CA SER A 536 -6.48 -32.10 -9.12
C SER A 536 -5.81 -30.79 -8.71
N ILE A 537 -4.81 -30.84 -7.84
CA ILE A 537 -4.01 -29.67 -7.45
C ILE A 537 -3.31 -29.07 -8.66
N LYS A 538 -2.63 -29.88 -9.49
CA LYS A 538 -1.98 -29.41 -10.73
C LYS A 538 -2.97 -28.75 -11.68
N SER A 539 -4.19 -29.28 -11.79
CA SER A 539 -5.25 -28.67 -12.61
C SER A 539 -5.70 -27.32 -12.05
N LEU A 540 -5.84 -27.19 -10.74
CA LEU A 540 -6.19 -25.92 -10.09
C LEU A 540 -5.07 -24.89 -10.20
N GLU A 541 -3.81 -25.30 -10.06
CA GLU A 541 -2.64 -24.45 -10.28
C GLU A 541 -2.58 -23.92 -11.71
N ALA A 542 -2.87 -24.79 -12.70
CA ALA A 542 -2.96 -24.38 -14.10
C ALA A 542 -4.09 -23.37 -14.33
N GLU A 543 -5.25 -23.55 -13.69
CA GLU A 543 -6.39 -22.64 -13.78
C GLU A 543 -6.12 -21.30 -13.08
N VAL A 544 -5.48 -21.30 -11.92
CA VAL A 544 -5.01 -20.06 -11.25
C VAL A 544 -3.99 -19.34 -12.12
N ALA A 545 -3.05 -20.05 -12.76
CA ALA A 545 -2.12 -19.45 -13.70
C ALA A 545 -2.81 -18.89 -14.96
N ARG A 546 -3.91 -19.50 -15.40
CA ARG A 546 -4.76 -18.99 -16.48
C ARG A 546 -5.49 -17.71 -16.06
N LEU A 547 -6.08 -17.70 -14.86
CA LEU A 547 -6.78 -16.55 -14.30
C LEU A 547 -5.84 -15.38 -14.01
N LYS A 548 -4.63 -15.63 -13.50
CA LYS A 548 -3.58 -14.59 -13.35
C LYS A 548 -3.20 -13.97 -14.69
N ARG A 549 -3.06 -14.80 -15.74
CA ARG A 549 -2.84 -14.28 -17.12
C ARG A 549 -4.03 -13.46 -17.62
N ALA A 550 -5.26 -13.90 -17.36
CA ALA A 550 -6.46 -13.14 -17.70
C ALA A 550 -6.55 -11.81 -16.93
N ASP A 551 -6.19 -11.77 -15.64
CA ASP A 551 -6.14 -10.56 -14.83
C ASP A 551 -5.06 -9.59 -15.33
N ILE A 552 -3.87 -10.08 -15.69
CA ILE A 552 -2.83 -9.25 -16.33
C ILE A 552 -3.33 -8.66 -17.66
N HIS A 553 -4.05 -9.43 -18.46
CA HIS A 553 -4.67 -8.92 -19.68
C HIS A 553 -5.81 -7.93 -19.41
N ALA A 554 -6.59 -8.13 -18.37
CA ALA A 554 -7.64 -7.20 -17.95
C ALA A 554 -7.06 -5.88 -17.41
N ARG A 555 -5.97 -5.93 -16.63
CA ARG A 555 -5.22 -4.75 -16.17
C ARG A 555 -4.58 -3.97 -17.32
N ARG A 556 -3.99 -4.67 -18.31
CA ARG A 556 -3.53 -4.02 -19.56
C ARG A 556 -4.67 -3.37 -20.35
N GLY A 557 -5.89 -3.92 -20.27
CA GLY A 557 -7.09 -3.28 -20.81
C GLY A 557 -7.56 -2.09 -19.98
N HIS A 558 -7.39 -2.13 -18.66
CA HIS A 558 -7.74 -1.05 -17.73
C HIS A 558 -6.80 0.14 -17.86
N ASP A 559 -5.49 -0.09 -18.02
CA ASP A 559 -4.51 0.96 -18.32
C ASP A 559 -4.80 1.61 -19.69
N GLY A 560 -5.25 0.80 -20.66
CA GLY A 560 -5.74 1.28 -21.95
C GLY A 560 -7.03 2.11 -21.83
N ALA A 561 -7.95 1.71 -20.95
CA ALA A 561 -9.18 2.44 -20.68
C ALA A 561 -8.91 3.76 -19.94
N GLU A 562 -7.96 3.79 -19.00
CA GLU A 562 -7.51 5.01 -18.33
C GLU A 562 -6.77 5.94 -19.29
N HIS A 563 -5.93 5.41 -20.18
CA HIS A 563 -5.31 6.21 -21.23
C HIS A 563 -6.37 6.75 -22.22
N LEU A 564 -7.39 5.96 -22.57
CA LEU A 564 -8.50 6.43 -23.39
C LEU A 564 -9.35 7.47 -22.65
N GLN A 565 -9.57 7.33 -21.35
CA GLN A 565 -10.29 8.28 -20.52
C GLN A 565 -9.52 9.60 -20.40
N ALA A 566 -8.20 9.55 -20.13
CA ALA A 566 -7.34 10.73 -20.13
C ALA A 566 -7.33 11.42 -21.51
N LYS A 567 -7.39 10.65 -22.60
CA LYS A 567 -7.51 11.20 -23.97
C LYS A 567 -8.88 11.81 -24.22
N ILE A 568 -9.96 11.21 -23.71
CA ILE A 568 -11.32 11.77 -23.75
C ILE A 568 -11.36 13.08 -22.96
N ASP A 569 -10.79 13.13 -21.76
CA ASP A 569 -10.76 14.33 -20.91
C ASP A 569 -9.94 15.45 -21.54
N SER A 570 -8.82 15.11 -22.18
CA SER A 570 -8.00 16.05 -22.96
C SER A 570 -8.77 16.60 -24.18
N LEU A 571 -9.43 15.73 -24.94
CA LEU A 571 -10.28 16.13 -26.07
C LEU A 571 -11.49 16.95 -25.63
N SER A 572 -12.09 16.63 -24.48
CA SER A 572 -13.20 17.36 -23.90
C SER A 572 -12.77 18.77 -23.46
N SER A 573 -11.60 18.87 -22.83
CA SER A 573 -10.97 20.16 -22.48
C SER A 573 -10.65 21.00 -23.71
N MET A 574 -10.13 20.38 -24.78
CA MET A 574 -9.88 21.05 -26.06
C MET A 574 -11.19 21.52 -26.72
N ASN A 575 -12.26 20.74 -26.62
CA ASN A 575 -13.57 21.10 -27.17
C ASN A 575 -14.18 22.29 -26.40
N ILE A 576 -14.06 22.31 -25.06
CA ILE A 576 -14.45 23.46 -24.24
C ILE A 576 -13.66 24.71 -24.64
N PHE A 577 -12.34 24.59 -24.82
CA PHE A 577 -11.50 25.70 -25.27
C PHE A 577 -11.91 26.21 -26.65
N LEU A 578 -12.15 25.32 -27.61
CA LEU A 578 -12.58 25.69 -28.96
C LEU A 578 -13.96 26.35 -28.96
N LYS A 579 -14.91 25.85 -28.14
CA LYS A 579 -16.21 26.51 -27.96
C LYS A 579 -16.07 27.92 -27.41
N SER A 580 -15.26 28.11 -26.37
CA SER A 580 -14.98 29.45 -25.83
C SER A 580 -14.34 30.36 -26.88
N GLN A 581 -13.44 29.82 -27.72
CA GLN A 581 -12.84 30.58 -28.80
C GLN A 581 -13.84 30.94 -29.91
N ILE A 582 -14.77 30.05 -30.23
CA ILE A 582 -15.87 30.30 -31.18
C ILE A 582 -16.79 31.37 -30.61
N GLU A 583 -17.23 31.26 -29.36
CA GLU A 583 -18.08 32.25 -28.69
C GLU A 583 -17.41 33.64 -28.67
N SER A 584 -16.12 33.70 -28.35
CA SER A 584 -15.33 34.94 -28.41
C SER A 584 -15.24 35.54 -29.82
N LYS A 585 -15.15 34.70 -30.85
CA LYS A 585 -15.17 35.14 -32.25
C LYS A 585 -16.55 35.58 -32.69
N GLU A 586 -17.60 34.89 -32.27
CA GLU A 586 -18.98 35.28 -32.53
C GLU A 586 -19.33 36.62 -31.89
N THR A 587 -18.86 36.90 -30.66
CA THR A 587 -19.04 38.21 -30.05
C THR A 587 -18.32 39.30 -30.84
N THR A 588 -17.09 39.05 -31.29
CA THR A 588 -16.38 40.03 -32.14
C THR A 588 -17.06 40.23 -33.50
N VAL A 589 -17.63 39.18 -34.09
CA VAL A 589 -18.41 39.29 -35.33
C VAL A 589 -19.67 40.11 -35.10
N ARG A 590 -20.42 39.87 -34.01
CA ARG A 590 -21.60 40.67 -33.66
C ARG A 590 -21.24 42.15 -33.45
N ASP A 591 -20.15 42.43 -32.74
CA ASP A 591 -19.67 43.81 -32.55
C ASP A 591 -19.31 44.48 -33.88
N LEU A 592 -18.71 43.74 -34.81
CA LEU A 592 -18.40 44.23 -36.15
C LEU A 592 -19.67 44.45 -36.99
N GLU A 593 -20.63 43.54 -36.93
CA GLU A 593 -21.93 43.68 -37.58
C GLU A 593 -22.70 44.90 -37.05
N ASP A 594 -22.68 45.14 -35.74
CA ASP A 594 -23.33 46.31 -35.12
C ASP A 594 -22.65 47.62 -35.52
N LYS A 595 -21.31 47.63 -35.62
CA LYS A 595 -20.56 48.76 -36.19
C LYS A 595 -20.92 49.00 -37.65
N LEU A 596 -21.07 47.94 -38.44
CA LEU A 596 -21.46 48.03 -39.85
C LEU A 596 -22.88 48.56 -40.00
N ARG A 597 -23.83 48.10 -39.18
CA ARG A 597 -25.20 48.63 -39.13
C ARG A 597 -25.23 50.11 -38.74
N HIS A 598 -24.39 50.53 -37.80
CA HIS A 598 -24.24 51.94 -37.45
C HIS A 598 -23.69 52.76 -38.61
N GLN A 599 -22.68 52.27 -39.32
CA GLN A 599 -22.13 52.92 -40.50
C GLN A 599 -23.17 53.01 -41.63
N ASP A 600 -23.90 51.94 -41.92
CA ASP A 600 -24.99 51.95 -42.90
C ASP A 600 -26.09 52.95 -42.51
N GLY A 601 -26.43 53.02 -41.22
CA GLY A 601 -27.34 54.03 -40.68
C GLY A 601 -26.84 55.45 -40.92
N ALA A 602 -25.57 55.71 -40.63
CA ALA A 602 -24.94 57.01 -40.86
C ALA A 602 -24.88 57.37 -42.35
N ILE A 603 -24.60 56.40 -43.23
CA ILE A 603 -24.60 56.60 -44.69
C ILE A 603 -26.01 56.94 -45.18
N ARG A 604 -27.05 56.19 -44.75
CA ARG A 604 -28.44 56.50 -45.10
C ARG A 604 -28.86 57.89 -44.64
N GLN A 605 -28.46 58.28 -43.43
CA GLN A 605 -28.71 59.62 -42.91
C GLN A 605 -28.01 60.69 -43.75
N ALA A 606 -26.74 60.48 -44.11
CA ALA A 606 -26.00 61.39 -44.98
C ALA A 606 -26.63 61.51 -46.38
N TYR A 607 -27.13 60.42 -46.96
CA TYR A 607 -27.88 60.45 -48.22
C TYR A 607 -29.18 61.26 -48.09
N ALA A 608 -29.95 61.05 -47.02
CA ALA A 608 -31.17 61.82 -46.77
C ALA A 608 -30.89 63.32 -46.61
N ASP A 609 -29.80 63.66 -45.90
CA ASP A 609 -29.36 65.05 -45.74
C ASP A 609 -28.91 65.66 -47.07
N CYS A 610 -28.16 64.90 -47.90
CA CYS A 610 -27.76 65.30 -49.25
C CYS A 610 -28.99 65.53 -50.15
N GLU A 611 -29.99 64.66 -50.09
CA GLU A 611 -31.22 64.79 -50.87
C GLU A 611 -32.04 66.01 -50.42
N LEU A 612 -32.12 66.26 -49.12
CA LEU A 612 -32.72 67.47 -48.57
C LEU A 612 -31.99 68.74 -49.04
N GLN A 613 -30.66 68.72 -49.08
CA GLN A 613 -29.86 69.83 -49.62
C GLN A 613 -30.09 70.01 -51.12
N HIS A 614 -30.16 68.92 -51.89
CA HIS A 614 -30.46 68.97 -53.31
C HIS A 614 -31.85 69.57 -53.57
N GLN A 615 -32.87 69.20 -52.78
CA GLN A 615 -34.20 69.83 -52.84
C GLN A 615 -34.16 71.33 -52.50
N LYS A 616 -33.35 71.74 -51.51
CA LYS A 616 -33.15 73.17 -51.18
C LYS A 616 -32.48 73.91 -52.34
N ILE A 617 -31.46 73.32 -52.97
CA ILE A 617 -30.78 73.88 -54.14
C ILE A 617 -31.77 74.02 -55.30
N LYS A 618 -32.53 72.97 -55.63
CA LYS A 618 -33.54 73.01 -56.68
C LYS A 618 -34.62 74.08 -56.44
N LYS A 619 -35.02 74.29 -55.17
CA LYS A 619 -35.91 75.41 -54.79
C LYS A 619 -35.24 76.77 -55.03
N ARG A 620 -33.96 76.94 -54.66
CA ARG A 620 -33.19 78.16 -54.91
C ARG A 620 -33.02 78.41 -56.41
N GLU A 621 -32.68 77.40 -57.20
CA GLU A 621 -32.62 77.46 -58.66
C GLU A 621 -33.95 77.90 -59.25
N MET A 622 -35.07 77.34 -58.80
CA MET A 622 -36.41 77.76 -59.24
C MET A 622 -36.72 79.23 -58.94
N VAL A 623 -36.22 79.75 -57.81
CA VAL A 623 -36.34 81.16 -57.45
C VAL A 623 -35.43 82.00 -58.35
N ILE A 624 -34.18 81.58 -58.55
CA ILE A 624 -33.21 82.25 -59.44
C ILE A 624 -33.76 82.29 -60.87
N SER A 625 -34.25 81.18 -61.43
CA SER A 625 -34.85 81.14 -62.77
C SER A 625 -36.07 82.06 -62.86
N ARG A 626 -36.89 82.18 -61.80
CA ARG A 626 -37.99 83.16 -61.76
C ARG A 626 -37.49 84.60 -61.73
N VAL A 627 -36.41 84.89 -61.01
CA VAL A 627 -35.77 86.20 -60.97
C VAL A 627 -35.12 86.53 -62.32
N LEU A 628 -34.36 85.61 -62.91
CA LEU A 628 -33.75 85.75 -64.23
C LEU A 628 -34.81 85.97 -65.31
N LYS A 629 -35.91 85.20 -65.31
CA LYS A 629 -37.02 85.42 -66.24
C LYS A 629 -37.70 86.77 -66.05
N ARG A 630 -37.78 87.28 -64.81
CA ARG A 630 -38.23 88.66 -64.54
C ARG A 630 -37.23 89.68 -65.06
N LEU A 631 -35.92 89.45 -64.91
CA LEU A 631 -34.87 90.31 -65.41
C LEU A 631 -34.81 90.30 -66.95
N GLU A 632 -34.97 89.16 -67.61
CA GLU A 632 -35.14 89.05 -69.06
C GLU A 632 -36.36 89.81 -69.55
N ASN A 633 -37.51 89.66 -68.88
CA ASN A 633 -38.70 90.44 -69.20
C ASN A 633 -38.50 91.94 -68.99
N ILE A 634 -37.74 92.34 -67.95
CA ILE A 634 -37.36 93.75 -67.73
C ILE A 634 -36.41 94.23 -68.83
N ASN A 635 -35.41 93.43 -69.23
CA ASN A 635 -34.50 93.76 -70.33
C ASN A 635 -35.22 93.84 -71.68
N ALA A 636 -36.20 92.96 -71.93
CA ALA A 636 -37.05 93.00 -73.12
C ALA A 636 -37.96 94.25 -73.16
N VAL A 637 -38.36 94.78 -71.99
CA VAL A 637 -39.11 96.04 -71.88
C VAL A 637 -38.17 97.27 -71.92
N ALA A 638 -36.90 97.13 -71.53
CA ALA A 638 -35.92 98.21 -71.49
C ALA A 638 -35.16 98.44 -72.82
N GLY A 639 -35.30 97.56 -73.83
CA GLY A 639 -34.75 97.79 -75.17
C GLY A 639 -33.22 97.87 -75.25
N LEU A 640 -32.51 97.23 -74.31
CA LEU A 640 -31.05 97.11 -74.33
C LEU A 640 -30.67 95.77 -74.98
N GLY A 641 -30.69 95.73 -76.31
CA GLY A 641 -30.12 94.64 -77.09
C GLY A 641 -28.60 94.61 -76.90
N PHE A 642 -28.10 93.63 -76.15
CA PHE A 642 -26.70 93.26 -76.19
C PHE A 642 -26.56 92.10 -77.18
N ASP A 643 -25.92 92.39 -78.31
CA ASP A 643 -25.52 91.44 -79.32
C ASP A 643 -24.65 90.33 -78.71
N GLU A 644 -24.98 89.08 -79.06
CA GLU A 644 -24.22 87.88 -78.75
C GLU A 644 -22.79 87.97 -79.32
N PRO A 645 -21.76 87.53 -78.56
CA PRO A 645 -20.54 87.03 -79.15
C PRO A 645 -20.62 85.51 -79.26
N GLU A 646 -20.73 85.04 -80.51
CA GLU A 646 -20.37 83.69 -80.92
C GLU A 646 -18.94 83.31 -80.53
N SER A 647 -18.75 82.02 -80.28
CA SER A 647 -17.52 81.24 -80.52
C SER A 647 -16.35 81.37 -79.52
N ALA A 648 -16.11 80.32 -78.73
CA ALA A 648 -15.08 79.29 -79.03
C ALA A 648 -14.60 78.52 -77.76
N MET A 649 -14.36 77.22 -77.96
CA MET A 649 -13.54 76.29 -77.15
C MET A 649 -14.17 75.79 -75.84
N ASP A 650 -14.78 74.62 -75.78
CA ASP A 650 -14.31 73.24 -76.09
C ASP A 650 -13.50 72.59 -74.96
N GLU A 651 -14.02 71.42 -74.57
CA GLU A 651 -13.44 70.30 -73.81
C GLU A 651 -12.53 70.54 -72.59
N ASN A 652 -13.11 70.49 -71.39
CA ASN A 652 -12.56 69.67 -70.30
C ASN A 652 -13.54 69.56 -69.13
N ALA A 653 -14.31 68.47 -69.07
CA ALA A 653 -14.78 67.83 -67.83
C ALA A 653 -15.84 66.77 -68.17
N ARG A 654 -15.40 65.55 -68.47
CA ARG A 654 -16.22 64.36 -68.21
C ARG A 654 -15.64 63.69 -66.98
N PHE A 655 -16.45 63.74 -65.92
CA PHE A 655 -16.35 62.92 -64.71
C PHE A 655 -16.41 61.44 -65.04
#